data_AF-A0A7Y9WT67-F1
#
_entry.id   AF-A0A7Y9WT67-F1
#
_cell.length_a   1.000
_cell.length_b   1.000
_cell.length_c   1.000
_cell.angle_alpha   90.00
_cell.angle_beta   90.00
_cell.angle_gamma   90.00
#
_symmetry.space_group_name_H-M   'P 1'
#
loop_
_entity.id
_entity.type
_entity.pdbx_description
1 polymer ?
#
loop_
_entity_poly.entity_id
_entity_poly.type
_entity_poly.pdbx_seq_one_letter_code
_entity_poly.pdbx_strand_id
1 'polypeptide(L)'
;MKAWKFNRSLKSGLVRLSTASCLLMFGASANAATYEQCMQIYQKSLGIPGSPICAIQVAGTSPMSRGDDDPYNSINYYNCPNASGWINDYCGGVPVPPQSDESCPVADPVLPAKGIVMLSEADFASGDASPLVFRRTYLSKPYDTTQMLMGRNWVNNWQRRIDLIGAKASVPHIVVYRGNQQPLTFNWSGDAWIVAGNSGISLTQAADGNYYLKNQLLGTTEMYSGTTGQFQFETTRTGMRREVVYDDKQRVAMIGESPIDRTSQRGLSISLTYDNNDRVSSLINPLGNTTRYAYDVNGNLVSVTGPDGYVRQYLYEDARFANALTGVKDESGSRIVTWTYDASGRAVSVTHPDTRRNTSLSYGRARTMVSDVSGTSTYAFDDLATLRPRSIDTPEGTVSRTWDAAGNLKQRQTPDGSTQYTWDSANRPTKAIATVSGKKTVTTVEYNDDDSLHPHLVATPNKIRAFVYDSGGNVTGYAERETTDLTGELGMQAVGTGSQLTVGARYDQAGRLLSAAVVRDGKKTEDWTYAYDVRGNIALTRDAVSGWEMRTLGRDAANRATQIAGIGGQASIAYDVRGRVSSFQYNEKASVANGGLARYLAVDYGYAADGTVSTRKAMVATNGGAPQFISDAELDIWLSNWELGNEPVSPAASLTGIKSEADAFAPKPCVECYMTWKATLTEKLFSDAISDRLLKWGETSELMSSDQSQVPYLALVPDLTSSAKRSTLYGAIFGAGSGGGMVKCSGREGREQLCHDEFEYDQDMCTTLAGPRGVRFLAKCRADAFARYQACRGY
;
A
#
# COMPACT_ATOMS: atom_id res chain seq x y z
N MET A 1 68.20 54.93 -10.61
CA MET A 1 69.50 55.40 -10.07
C MET A 1 69.26 56.10 -8.75
N LYS A 2 70.10 55.82 -7.73
CA LYS A 2 70.14 56.31 -6.32
C LYS A 2 69.09 55.65 -5.39
N ALA A 3 69.40 54.66 -4.53
CA ALA A 3 70.36 54.57 -3.39
C ALA A 3 70.03 55.63 -2.30
N TRP A 4 69.97 55.40 -0.99
CA TRP A 4 70.48 54.35 -0.08
C TRP A 4 69.83 54.60 1.31
N LYS A 5 69.34 53.58 2.03
CA LYS A 5 69.89 52.98 3.28
C LYS A 5 69.93 53.82 4.59
N PHE A 6 69.33 53.18 5.61
CA PHE A 6 69.83 52.91 6.98
C PHE A 6 69.42 53.78 8.21
N ASN A 7 68.64 53.09 9.08
CA ASN A 7 68.87 52.75 10.49
C ASN A 7 68.44 53.65 11.67
N ARG A 8 67.88 52.92 12.65
CA ARG A 8 67.32 53.30 13.96
C ARG A 8 68.39 53.58 15.03
N SER A 9 68.07 54.45 16.00
CA SER A 9 68.50 54.42 17.41
C SER A 9 67.63 55.44 18.20
N LEU A 10 66.66 55.02 19.03
CA LEU A 10 66.68 54.65 20.46
C LEU A 10 66.78 55.82 21.47
N LYS A 11 65.71 55.89 22.31
CA LYS A 11 65.56 56.49 23.67
C LYS A 11 65.45 58.03 23.75
N SER A 12 64.61 58.66 24.57
CA SER A 12 63.48 58.28 25.43
C SER A 12 63.02 59.56 26.13
N GLY A 13 61.71 59.78 26.33
CA GLY A 13 61.21 60.64 27.39
C GLY A 13 60.09 61.59 26.99
N LEU A 14 58.84 61.13 27.05
CA LEU A 14 57.73 61.93 27.59
C LEU A 14 56.54 61.02 27.95
N VAL A 15 55.90 61.41 29.03
CA VAL A 15 55.13 60.62 29.97
C VAL A 15 53.64 60.95 29.84
N ARG A 16 52.78 59.92 30.00
CA ARG A 16 51.33 59.92 30.33
C ARG A 16 50.29 60.30 29.26
N LEU A 17 49.63 59.29 28.68
CA LEU A 17 48.23 58.91 28.98
C LEU A 17 47.83 57.72 28.09
N SER A 18 47.74 56.54 28.71
CA SER A 18 47.33 55.27 28.10
C SER A 18 46.05 54.78 28.77
N THR A 19 44.94 54.79 28.05
CA THR A 19 43.75 53.91 28.20
C THR A 19 42.69 54.32 27.19
N ALA A 20 42.86 53.89 25.92
CA ALA A 20 41.80 53.67 24.94
C ALA A 20 42.46 53.42 23.58
N SER A 21 42.54 52.15 23.18
CA SER A 21 42.72 51.63 21.81
C SER A 21 43.62 50.39 21.82
N CYS A 22 43.08 49.29 22.33
CA CYS A 22 43.55 47.95 22.00
C CYS A 22 42.35 47.01 22.14
N LEU A 23 41.44 47.08 21.17
CA LEU A 23 40.39 46.08 20.93
C LEU A 23 39.76 46.40 19.57
N LEU A 24 40.47 46.10 18.49
CA LEU A 24 39.91 46.01 17.13
C LEU A 24 40.88 45.23 16.25
N MET A 25 41.09 43.94 16.57
CA MET A 25 41.56 42.93 15.63
C MET A 25 41.06 41.56 16.08
N PHE A 26 39.74 41.36 15.98
CA PHE A 26 39.07 40.08 15.70
C PHE A 26 37.66 40.42 15.23
N GLY A 27 37.54 40.84 13.97
CA GLY A 27 36.25 40.87 13.29
C GLY A 27 35.90 39.45 12.87
N ALA A 28 34.80 38.93 13.42
CA ALA A 28 34.22 37.66 13.02
C ALA A 28 34.01 37.63 11.49
N SER A 29 34.49 36.58 10.85
CA SER A 29 34.15 36.26 9.47
C SER A 29 32.66 35.91 9.40
N ALA A 30 31.82 36.87 9.05
CA ALA A 30 30.46 36.60 8.59
C ALA A 30 30.55 35.90 7.23
N ASN A 31 30.17 34.63 7.15
CA ASN A 31 30.18 33.89 5.89
C ASN A 31 29.01 34.38 5.01
N ALA A 32 29.28 35.21 4.01
CA ALA A 32 28.32 35.48 2.95
C ALA A 32 28.16 34.23 2.06
N ALA A 33 26.94 33.76 1.84
CA ALA A 33 26.69 32.65 0.91
C ALA A 33 27.02 33.04 -0.52
N THR A 34 27.51 32.06 -1.27
CA THR A 34 27.48 32.08 -2.72
C THR A 34 26.05 31.90 -3.25
N TYR A 35 25.85 32.28 -4.51
CA TYR A 35 24.60 32.06 -5.25
C TYR A 35 24.10 30.60 -5.12
N GLU A 36 24.99 29.61 -5.33
CA GLU A 36 24.66 28.17 -5.24
C GLU A 36 24.22 27.75 -3.84
N GLN A 37 24.86 28.29 -2.80
CA GLN A 37 24.52 28.01 -1.41
C GLN A 37 23.13 28.56 -1.05
N CYS A 38 22.78 29.74 -1.56
CA CYS A 38 21.42 30.27 -1.38
C CYS A 38 20.37 29.46 -2.15
N MET A 39 20.67 28.97 -3.35
CA MET A 39 19.75 28.11 -4.11
C MET A 39 19.39 26.82 -3.36
N GLN A 40 20.38 26.18 -2.71
CA GLN A 40 20.14 24.99 -1.87
C GLN A 40 19.31 25.30 -0.61
N ILE A 41 19.38 26.53 -0.09
CA ILE A 41 18.53 26.99 1.02
C ILE A 41 17.12 27.26 0.54
N TYR A 42 16.95 27.93 -0.61
CA TYR A 42 15.63 28.22 -1.17
C TYR A 42 14.86 26.95 -1.49
N GLN A 43 15.54 25.90 -1.97
CA GLN A 43 14.96 24.55 -2.14
C GLN A 43 14.43 23.92 -0.85
N LYS A 44 14.90 24.37 0.32
CA LYS A 44 14.42 23.90 1.64
C LYS A 44 13.33 24.80 2.22
N SER A 45 13.04 25.94 1.58
CA SER A 45 11.92 26.81 1.92
C SER A 45 10.58 26.21 1.44
N LEU A 46 9.47 26.83 1.83
CA LEU A 46 8.13 26.54 1.33
C LEU A 46 7.82 27.26 0.00
N GLY A 47 8.78 27.98 -0.58
CA GLY A 47 8.59 28.73 -1.82
C GLY A 47 8.61 27.83 -3.05
N ILE A 48 7.56 27.94 -3.87
CA ILE A 48 7.44 27.17 -5.11
C ILE A 48 7.82 28.05 -6.29
N PRO A 49 8.87 27.74 -7.06
CA PRO A 49 9.20 28.46 -8.29
C PRO A 49 7.99 28.62 -9.23
N GLY A 50 7.82 29.80 -9.81
CA GLY A 50 6.67 30.15 -10.67
C GLY A 50 5.40 30.56 -9.90
N SER A 51 5.33 30.38 -8.58
CA SER A 51 4.19 30.83 -7.76
C SER A 51 4.21 32.35 -7.55
N PRO A 52 3.04 33.04 -7.57
CA PRO A 52 2.95 34.48 -7.26
C PRO A 52 3.44 34.84 -5.85
N ILE A 53 3.44 33.86 -4.93
CA ILE A 53 3.89 34.04 -3.53
C ILE A 53 5.27 33.44 -3.26
N CYS A 54 5.96 32.93 -4.28
CA CYS A 54 7.25 32.25 -4.15
C CYS A 54 8.25 33.11 -3.37
N ALA A 55 8.45 34.36 -3.77
CA ALA A 55 9.46 35.22 -3.16
C ALA A 55 9.22 35.46 -1.67
N ILE A 56 7.95 35.61 -1.26
CA ILE A 56 7.54 35.80 0.13
C ILE A 56 7.77 34.52 0.93
N GLN A 57 7.40 33.37 0.37
CA GLN A 57 7.60 32.07 1.02
C GLN A 57 9.09 31.76 1.17
N VAL A 58 9.91 31.97 0.14
CA VAL A 58 11.36 31.79 0.19
C VAL A 58 11.97 32.67 1.29
N ALA A 59 11.63 33.96 1.30
CA ALA A 59 12.14 34.89 2.30
C ALA A 59 11.68 34.55 3.73
N GLY A 60 10.44 34.08 3.91
CA GLY A 60 9.83 33.85 5.22
C GLY A 60 10.06 32.46 5.82
N THR A 61 10.50 31.48 5.02
CA THR A 61 10.53 30.06 5.45
C THR A 61 11.85 29.35 5.14
N SER A 62 12.82 30.06 4.56
CA SER A 62 14.19 29.57 4.46
C SER A 62 14.77 29.34 5.86
N PRO A 63 15.39 28.18 6.14
CA PRO A 63 16.02 27.93 7.43
C PRO A 63 17.11 28.97 7.72
N MET A 64 17.03 29.68 8.85
CA MET A 64 18.07 30.60 9.32
C MET A 64 18.57 30.19 10.71
N SER A 65 19.89 30.15 10.89
CA SER A 65 20.51 30.04 12.21
C SER A 65 20.33 31.34 13.02
N ARG A 66 20.37 31.25 14.35
CA ARG A 66 20.33 32.40 15.27
C ARG A 66 21.66 32.70 15.99
N GLY A 67 22.76 32.02 15.65
CA GLY A 67 24.09 32.30 16.23
C GLY A 67 24.99 31.08 16.38
N ASP A 68 26.16 31.28 17.01
CA ASP A 68 27.22 30.26 17.15
C ASP A 68 26.85 29.10 18.10
N ASP A 69 25.81 29.28 18.95
CA ASP A 69 25.25 28.24 19.83
C ASP A 69 24.03 27.52 19.23
N ASP A 70 23.85 27.54 17.90
CA ASP A 70 22.73 26.89 17.23
C ASP A 70 22.88 25.35 17.21
N PRO A 71 22.03 24.59 17.92
CA PRO A 71 22.11 23.13 17.96
C PRO A 71 21.68 22.44 16.64
N TYR A 72 21.28 23.20 15.61
CA TYR A 72 20.68 22.68 14.37
C TYR A 72 21.63 22.53 13.18
N ASN A 73 22.93 22.84 13.36
CA ASN A 73 23.94 22.75 12.30
C ASN A 73 23.48 23.45 10.99
N SER A 74 22.72 24.54 11.13
CA SER A 74 22.14 25.26 10.01
C SER A 74 23.18 26.23 9.43
N ILE A 75 23.21 26.36 8.10
CA ILE A 75 24.30 27.08 7.45
C ILE A 75 24.06 28.61 7.57
N ASN A 76 25.00 29.31 8.19
CA ASN A 76 24.97 30.74 8.54
C ASN A 76 25.09 31.66 7.31
N TYR A 77 24.02 31.84 6.53
CA TYR A 77 24.02 32.73 5.37
C TYR A 77 22.97 33.85 5.45
N TYR A 78 23.30 34.91 6.20
CA TYR A 78 22.42 36.06 6.42
C TYR A 78 22.03 36.84 5.16
N ASN A 79 22.77 36.66 4.06
CA ASN A 79 22.50 37.33 2.80
C ASN A 79 21.39 36.65 1.97
N CYS A 80 21.13 35.34 2.14
CA CYS A 80 20.13 34.64 1.30
C CYS A 80 18.69 35.19 1.43
N PRO A 81 18.13 35.41 2.63
CA PRO A 81 16.76 35.94 2.78
C PRO A 81 16.57 37.35 2.19
N ASN A 82 17.67 38.10 2.05
CA ASN A 82 17.68 39.48 1.56
C ASN A 82 18.21 39.59 0.11
N ALA A 83 18.60 38.48 -0.52
CA ALA A 83 19.12 38.46 -1.89
C ALA A 83 17.97 38.38 -2.90
N SER A 84 17.22 39.48 -3.02
CA SER A 84 16.03 39.57 -3.88
C SER A 84 16.28 39.15 -5.33
N GLY A 85 17.44 39.45 -5.90
CA GLY A 85 17.82 38.98 -7.25
C GLY A 85 17.88 37.45 -7.36
N TRP A 86 18.49 36.78 -6.38
CA TRP A 86 18.62 35.32 -6.38
C TRP A 86 17.31 34.63 -5.99
N ILE A 87 16.51 35.24 -5.13
CA ILE A 87 15.14 34.79 -4.83
C ILE A 87 14.30 34.87 -6.11
N ASN A 88 14.41 35.95 -6.88
CA ASN A 88 13.72 36.09 -8.15
C ASN A 88 14.21 35.08 -9.20
N ASP A 89 15.51 34.76 -9.23
CA ASP A 89 16.05 33.70 -10.12
C ASP A 89 15.52 32.32 -9.72
N TYR A 90 15.53 31.99 -8.43
CA TYR A 90 14.94 30.75 -7.91
C TYR A 90 13.44 30.68 -8.23
N CYS A 91 12.72 31.78 -8.00
CA CYS A 91 11.29 31.89 -8.24
C CYS A 91 10.92 32.00 -9.73
N GLY A 92 11.86 32.39 -10.60
CA GLY A 92 11.72 32.40 -12.04
C GLY A 92 12.16 31.10 -12.72
N GLY A 93 12.82 30.21 -11.97
CA GLY A 93 13.22 28.88 -12.43
C GLY A 93 12.04 27.93 -12.61
N VAL A 94 12.22 26.90 -13.44
CA VAL A 94 11.29 25.76 -13.49
C VAL A 94 11.43 25.00 -12.17
N PRO A 95 10.33 24.67 -11.45
CA PRO A 95 10.40 23.90 -10.22
C PRO A 95 11.22 22.63 -10.40
N VAL A 96 12.17 22.37 -9.50
CA VAL A 96 12.77 21.02 -9.42
C VAL A 96 11.64 20.08 -9.00
N PRO A 97 11.37 18.99 -9.75
CA PRO A 97 10.34 18.04 -9.37
C PRO A 97 10.57 17.53 -7.94
N PRO A 98 9.51 17.40 -7.12
CA PRO A 98 9.67 16.86 -5.79
C PRO A 98 10.22 15.43 -5.88
N GLN A 99 11.34 15.17 -5.20
CA GLN A 99 11.87 13.81 -5.08
C GLN A 99 10.92 12.97 -4.22
N SER A 100 10.42 11.87 -4.78
CA SER A 100 9.69 10.87 -4.03
C SER A 100 10.60 10.24 -2.97
N ASP A 101 10.01 9.93 -1.81
CA ASP A 101 10.64 9.05 -0.84
C ASP A 101 10.15 7.65 -1.12
N GLU A 102 10.98 6.87 -1.81
CA GLU A 102 10.63 5.51 -2.21
C GLU A 102 10.86 4.48 -1.12
N SER A 103 11.26 4.88 0.09
CA SER A 103 11.36 3.93 1.19
C SER A 103 10.00 3.52 1.74
N CYS A 104 9.95 2.33 2.35
CA CYS A 104 8.79 1.95 3.13
C CYS A 104 8.66 2.78 4.40
N PRO A 105 7.42 3.16 4.78
CA PRO A 105 7.17 3.70 6.09
C PRO A 105 7.61 2.73 7.19
N VAL A 106 8.30 3.25 8.20
CA VAL A 106 8.67 2.56 9.45
C VAL A 106 7.91 3.21 10.61
N ALA A 107 7.86 2.62 11.81
CA ALA A 107 7.38 3.34 13.00
C ALA A 107 5.98 4.00 12.86
N ASP A 108 4.98 3.26 12.38
CA ASP A 108 3.55 3.63 12.42
C ASP A 108 3.19 5.10 12.03
N PRO A 109 3.13 5.46 10.75
CA PRO A 109 4.11 5.27 9.68
C PRO A 109 4.93 6.57 9.46
N VAL A 110 6.25 6.44 9.32
CA VAL A 110 7.24 7.49 9.06
C VAL A 110 8.08 7.06 7.87
N LEU A 111 8.15 7.88 6.81
CA LEU A 111 9.05 7.66 5.69
C LEU A 111 10.49 7.98 6.13
N PRO A 112 11.39 6.99 6.26
CA PRO A 112 12.67 7.16 6.93
C PRO A 112 13.68 8.02 6.17
N ALA A 113 13.55 8.25 4.86
CA ALA A 113 14.53 9.06 4.13
C ALA A 113 14.41 10.55 4.49
N LYS A 114 13.17 11.04 4.65
CA LYS A 114 12.88 12.44 4.98
C LYS A 114 12.23 12.64 6.36
N GLY A 115 11.95 11.57 7.10
CA GLY A 115 11.27 11.63 8.40
C GLY A 115 9.84 12.16 8.31
N ILE A 116 9.14 11.85 7.23
CA ILE A 116 7.78 12.33 6.96
C ILE A 116 6.79 11.39 7.63
N VAL A 117 5.96 11.90 8.56
CA VAL A 117 4.84 11.14 9.11
C VAL A 117 3.78 11.02 8.02
N MET A 118 3.36 9.79 7.74
CA MET A 118 2.33 9.48 6.76
C MET A 118 1.22 8.67 7.41
N LEU A 119 0.05 9.26 7.68
CA LEU A 119 -1.09 8.55 8.27
C LEU A 119 -2.22 8.47 7.25
N SER A 120 -2.72 7.26 6.97
CA SER A 120 -3.77 7.07 5.96
C SER A 120 -4.96 6.28 6.53
N GLU A 121 -6.17 6.79 6.29
CA GLU A 121 -7.41 6.29 6.87
C GLU A 121 -8.53 6.28 5.84
N ALA A 122 -9.30 5.19 5.77
CA ALA A 122 -10.45 5.08 4.88
C ALA A 122 -11.73 5.46 5.62
N ASP A 123 -12.47 6.42 5.08
CA ASP A 123 -13.76 6.86 5.64
C ASP A 123 -14.94 6.13 5.00
N PHE A 124 -14.72 5.56 3.81
CA PHE A 124 -15.69 4.72 3.12
C PHE A 124 -14.97 3.70 2.23
N ALA A 125 -15.52 2.49 2.19
CA ALA A 125 -15.22 1.46 1.21
C ALA A 125 -16.53 0.73 0.88
N SER A 126 -16.81 0.51 -0.39
CA SER A 126 -17.96 -0.29 -0.83
C SER A 126 -17.70 -1.80 -0.71
N GLY A 127 -18.76 -2.62 -0.83
CA GLY A 127 -18.68 -4.09 -0.81
C GLY A 127 -18.48 -4.72 -2.20
N ASP A 128 -17.97 -3.94 -3.14
CA ASP A 128 -17.64 -4.43 -4.47
C ASP A 128 -16.36 -5.27 -4.43
N ALA A 129 -16.17 -6.06 -5.48
CA ALA A 129 -14.92 -6.78 -5.65
C ALA A 129 -13.73 -5.82 -5.68
N SER A 130 -13.84 -4.73 -6.45
CA SER A 130 -12.92 -3.61 -6.35
C SER A 130 -13.67 -2.46 -5.66
N PRO A 131 -13.48 -2.23 -4.36
CA PRO A 131 -14.19 -1.20 -3.64
C PRO A 131 -13.87 0.19 -4.15
N LEU A 132 -14.92 0.99 -4.29
CA LEU A 132 -14.82 2.43 -4.31
C LEU A 132 -14.41 2.88 -2.89
N VAL A 133 -13.18 3.38 -2.75
CA VAL A 133 -12.64 3.83 -1.47
C VAL A 133 -12.48 5.34 -1.45
N PHE A 134 -12.99 5.98 -0.40
CA PHE A 134 -12.57 7.33 -0.01
C PHE A 134 -11.59 7.23 1.15
N ARG A 135 -10.39 7.74 0.93
CA ARG A 135 -9.26 7.65 1.85
C ARG A 135 -8.60 9.00 1.98
N ARG A 136 -8.35 9.37 3.22
CA ARG A 136 -7.64 10.58 3.64
C ARG A 136 -6.23 10.20 4.06
N THR A 137 -5.25 11.00 3.67
CA THR A 137 -3.84 10.79 3.96
C THR A 137 -3.21 12.09 4.45
N TYR A 138 -2.59 12.03 5.62
CA TYR A 138 -1.76 13.08 6.18
C TYR A 138 -0.31 12.86 5.78
N LEU A 139 0.39 13.94 5.45
CA LEU A 139 1.83 13.98 5.25
C LEU A 139 2.40 15.16 6.04
N SER A 140 3.29 14.93 7.00
CA SER A 140 3.90 16.04 7.77
C SER A 140 4.65 17.04 6.89
N LYS A 141 5.08 16.60 5.71
CA LYS A 141 5.61 17.43 4.64
C LYS A 141 4.96 17.00 3.31
N PRO A 142 3.88 17.68 2.86
CA PRO A 142 3.21 17.33 1.61
C PRO A 142 4.11 17.62 0.40
N TYR A 143 3.98 16.79 -0.64
CA TYR A 143 4.70 16.99 -1.91
C TYR A 143 3.98 17.98 -2.82
N ASP A 144 2.65 18.08 -2.68
CA ASP A 144 1.80 19.04 -3.38
C ASP A 144 1.10 19.94 -2.36
N THR A 145 1.70 21.11 -2.08
CA THR A 145 1.13 22.05 -1.11
C THR A 145 -0.11 22.78 -1.64
N THR A 146 -0.43 22.66 -2.93
CA THR A 146 -1.61 23.31 -3.54
C THR A 146 -2.91 22.62 -3.15
N GLN A 147 -2.85 21.36 -2.72
CA GLN A 147 -4.02 20.59 -2.33
C GLN A 147 -4.35 20.80 -0.86
N MET A 148 -5.43 21.53 -0.61
CA MET A 148 -5.88 21.87 0.75
C MET A 148 -7.34 21.48 1.02
N LEU A 149 -7.99 20.72 0.13
CA LEU A 149 -9.42 20.38 0.31
C LEU A 149 -9.67 19.60 1.59
N MET A 150 -8.72 18.83 2.13
CA MET A 150 -8.88 18.13 3.41
C MET A 150 -8.22 18.84 4.59
N GLY A 151 -7.85 20.12 4.43
CA GLY A 151 -7.06 20.89 5.41
C GLY A 151 -5.55 20.83 5.15
N ARG A 152 -4.78 21.56 5.96
CA ARG A 152 -3.31 21.60 5.87
C ARG A 152 -2.74 20.19 6.05
N ASN A 153 -1.79 19.82 5.19
CA ASN A 153 -1.07 18.55 5.22
C ASN A 153 -1.94 17.29 5.03
N TRP A 154 -3.24 17.43 4.75
CA TRP A 154 -4.17 16.34 4.47
C TRP A 154 -4.64 16.39 3.02
N VAL A 155 -4.73 15.22 2.39
CA VAL A 155 -5.37 15.02 1.10
C VAL A 155 -6.32 13.85 1.14
N ASN A 156 -7.21 13.77 0.16
CA ASN A 156 -7.92 12.55 -0.17
C ASN A 156 -7.47 11.98 -1.52
N ASN A 157 -7.67 10.68 -1.69
CA ASN A 157 -7.24 9.92 -2.88
C ASN A 157 -7.94 10.32 -4.19
N TRP A 158 -8.96 11.18 -4.13
CA TRP A 158 -9.68 11.71 -5.30
C TRP A 158 -9.19 13.08 -5.74
N GLN A 159 -8.20 13.65 -5.05
CA GLN A 159 -7.50 14.87 -5.44
C GLN A 159 -6.27 14.60 -6.34
N ARG A 160 -6.23 13.44 -7.01
CA ARG A 160 -5.18 13.11 -7.98
C ARG A 160 -5.10 14.21 -9.05
N ARG A 161 -3.88 14.58 -9.46
CA ARG A 161 -3.66 15.53 -10.56
C ARG A 161 -2.32 15.31 -11.24
N ILE A 162 -2.18 15.85 -12.44
CA ILE A 162 -0.91 16.02 -13.13
C ILE A 162 -0.51 17.50 -13.14
N ASP A 163 0.80 17.73 -13.03
CA ASP A 163 1.43 19.03 -13.14
C ASP A 163 2.09 19.17 -14.51
N LEU A 164 1.53 20.07 -15.32
CA LEU A 164 1.94 20.28 -16.71
C LEU A 164 2.91 21.46 -16.86
N ILE A 165 3.28 22.16 -15.77
CA ILE A 165 4.16 23.34 -15.83
C ILE A 165 5.50 22.99 -16.49
N GLY A 166 6.06 21.83 -16.12
CA GLY A 166 7.34 21.33 -16.66
C GLY A 166 7.28 20.75 -18.07
N ALA A 167 6.08 20.56 -18.65
CA ALA A 167 5.91 19.79 -19.89
C ALA A 167 6.54 20.48 -21.12
N LYS A 168 6.73 21.81 -21.07
CA LYS A 168 7.35 22.62 -22.13
C LYS A 168 8.70 23.24 -21.71
N ALA A 169 9.28 22.76 -20.61
CA ALA A 169 10.59 23.21 -20.15
C ALA A 169 11.71 22.77 -21.12
N SER A 170 12.90 23.35 -20.99
CA SER A 170 14.09 22.92 -21.75
C SER A 170 14.47 21.47 -21.49
N VAL A 171 14.20 20.97 -20.27
CA VAL A 171 14.21 19.55 -19.91
C VAL A 171 12.76 19.17 -19.56
N PRO A 172 11.97 18.66 -20.51
CA PRO A 172 10.56 18.42 -20.29
C PRO A 172 10.31 17.33 -19.24
N HIS A 173 9.41 17.64 -18.30
CA HIS A 173 8.96 16.70 -17.28
C HIS A 173 7.49 16.93 -16.92
N ILE A 174 6.81 15.88 -16.44
CA ILE A 174 5.45 15.94 -15.88
C ILE A 174 5.46 15.28 -14.51
N VAL A 175 4.85 15.93 -13.51
CA VAL A 175 4.72 15.35 -12.16
C VAL A 175 3.28 14.91 -11.95
N VAL A 176 3.08 13.62 -11.67
CA VAL A 176 1.76 13.07 -11.35
C VAL A 176 1.66 12.89 -9.85
N TYR A 177 0.74 13.60 -9.21
CA TYR A 177 0.43 13.46 -7.79
C TYR A 177 -0.66 12.41 -7.60
N ARG A 178 -0.28 11.26 -7.04
CA ARG A 178 -1.19 10.12 -6.83
C ARG A 178 -2.06 10.31 -5.58
N GLY A 179 -2.96 9.36 -5.30
CA GLY A 179 -3.93 9.47 -4.20
C GLY A 179 -3.32 9.47 -2.79
N ASN A 180 -2.06 9.05 -2.64
CA ASN A 180 -1.26 9.17 -1.43
C ASN A 180 -0.32 10.40 -1.44
N GLN A 181 -0.45 11.26 -2.46
CA GLN A 181 0.37 12.43 -2.73
C GLN A 181 1.84 12.19 -3.05
N GLN A 182 2.30 10.95 -3.12
CA GLN A 182 3.67 10.70 -3.58
C GLN A 182 3.77 11.01 -5.08
N PRO A 183 4.77 11.82 -5.49
CA PRO A 183 4.91 12.23 -6.88
C PRO A 183 5.50 11.11 -7.73
N LEU A 184 5.00 10.99 -8.96
CA LEU A 184 5.65 10.26 -10.03
C LEU A 184 6.13 11.25 -11.08
N THR A 185 7.44 11.32 -11.30
CA THR A 185 8.04 12.24 -12.27
C THR A 185 8.32 11.50 -13.57
N PHE A 186 7.64 11.93 -14.62
CA PHE A 186 7.89 11.49 -15.99
C PHE A 186 8.85 12.45 -16.65
N ASN A 187 9.91 11.93 -17.27
CA ASN A 187 10.82 12.70 -18.10
C ASN A 187 10.57 12.35 -19.57
N TRP A 188 10.74 13.33 -20.45
CA TRP A 188 10.63 13.08 -21.89
C TRP A 188 11.89 12.39 -22.42
N SER A 189 11.72 11.29 -23.15
CA SER A 189 12.81 10.56 -23.79
C SER A 189 12.39 10.07 -25.17
N GLY A 190 13.04 10.58 -26.22
CA GLY A 190 12.66 10.31 -27.61
C GLY A 190 11.24 10.80 -27.89
N ASP A 191 10.29 9.86 -27.89
CA ASP A 191 8.87 10.09 -28.19
C ASP A 191 7.93 9.67 -27.04
N ALA A 192 8.46 9.36 -25.85
CA ALA A 192 7.66 8.85 -24.73
C ALA A 192 7.98 9.54 -23.40
N TRP A 193 6.94 9.64 -22.56
CA TRP A 193 7.07 9.97 -21.14
C TRP A 193 7.49 8.73 -20.37
N ILE A 194 8.69 8.74 -19.78
CA ILE A 194 9.26 7.62 -19.04
C ILE A 194 9.47 7.94 -17.57
N VAL A 195 9.33 6.92 -16.71
CA VAL A 195 9.71 6.97 -15.29
C VAL A 195 10.98 6.14 -15.10
N ALA A 196 11.79 6.46 -14.10
CA ALA A 196 12.96 5.67 -13.76
C ALA A 196 12.57 4.25 -13.32
N GLY A 197 13.22 3.26 -13.93
CA GLY A 197 13.01 1.83 -13.70
C GLY A 197 11.73 1.28 -14.33
N ASN A 198 11.47 0.00 -14.05
CA ASN A 198 10.30 -0.72 -14.54
C ASN A 198 9.01 -0.38 -13.79
N SER A 199 8.50 0.84 -13.88
CA SER A 199 7.32 1.21 -13.10
C SER A 199 6.03 0.48 -13.49
N GLY A 200 5.98 -0.18 -14.66
CA GLY A 200 4.74 -0.68 -15.25
C GLY A 200 3.68 0.41 -15.50
N ILE A 201 4.10 1.67 -15.50
CA ILE A 201 3.25 2.84 -15.67
C ILE A 201 3.70 3.58 -16.94
N SER A 202 2.74 3.91 -17.80
CA SER A 202 2.96 4.79 -18.94
C SER A 202 2.03 5.99 -18.89
N LEU A 203 2.49 7.10 -19.46
CA LEU A 203 1.73 8.32 -19.62
C LEU A 203 1.69 8.70 -21.10
N THR A 204 0.50 8.83 -21.66
CA THR A 204 0.32 9.18 -23.08
C THR A 204 -0.65 10.34 -23.20
N GLN A 205 -0.30 11.35 -23.99
CA GLN A 205 -1.25 12.36 -24.41
C GLN A 205 -1.99 11.84 -25.65
N ALA A 206 -3.30 11.69 -25.57
CA ALA A 206 -4.09 11.21 -26.69
C ALA A 206 -4.52 12.37 -27.62
N ALA A 207 -5.11 12.03 -28.77
CA ALA A 207 -5.54 13.01 -29.78
C ALA A 207 -6.67 13.95 -29.29
N ASP A 208 -7.36 13.60 -28.20
CA ASP A 208 -8.34 14.45 -27.52
C ASP A 208 -7.67 15.55 -26.65
N GLY A 209 -6.33 15.57 -26.58
CA GLY A 209 -5.54 16.51 -25.79
C GLY A 209 -5.38 16.12 -24.33
N ASN A 210 -6.09 15.08 -23.86
CA ASN A 210 -6.01 14.60 -22.47
C ASN A 210 -4.86 13.62 -22.27
N TYR A 211 -4.48 13.46 -21.01
CA TYR A 211 -3.42 12.53 -20.61
C TYR A 211 -4.02 11.26 -20.01
N TYR A 212 -3.52 10.12 -20.46
CA TYR A 212 -3.92 8.81 -20.00
C TYR A 212 -2.74 8.15 -19.30
N LEU A 213 -2.90 7.89 -18.01
CA LEU A 213 -1.93 7.17 -17.19
C LEU A 213 -2.38 5.70 -17.08
N LYS A 214 -1.69 4.81 -17.80
CA LYS A 214 -1.95 3.38 -17.74
C LYS A 214 -1.04 2.76 -16.69
N ASN A 215 -1.63 2.18 -15.66
CA ASN A 215 -0.94 1.34 -14.69
C ASN A 215 -1.20 -0.12 -15.05
N GLN A 216 -0.24 -0.74 -15.73
CA GLN A 216 -0.35 -2.12 -16.15
C GLN A 216 -0.41 -3.09 -14.94
N LEU A 217 0.17 -2.69 -13.79
CA LEU A 217 0.20 -3.47 -12.53
C LEU A 217 -1.17 -3.65 -11.93
N LEU A 218 -1.89 -2.54 -11.81
CA LEU A 218 -3.23 -2.50 -11.25
C LEU A 218 -4.29 -2.82 -12.32
N GLY A 219 -3.89 -2.87 -13.59
CA GLY A 219 -4.82 -2.95 -14.71
C GLY A 219 -5.77 -1.75 -14.72
N THR A 220 -5.27 -0.55 -14.39
CA THR A 220 -6.08 0.67 -14.37
C THR A 220 -5.59 1.68 -15.39
N THR A 221 -6.53 2.46 -15.91
CA THR A 221 -6.26 3.60 -16.79
C THR A 221 -6.93 4.82 -16.21
N GLU A 222 -6.14 5.82 -15.85
CA GLU A 222 -6.61 7.11 -15.35
C GLU A 222 -6.58 8.14 -16.47
N MET A 223 -7.58 9.00 -16.54
CA MET A 223 -7.67 10.11 -17.50
C MET A 223 -7.58 11.44 -16.75
N TYR A 224 -6.73 12.33 -17.27
CA TYR A 224 -6.46 13.66 -16.73
C TYR A 224 -6.68 14.72 -17.80
N SER A 225 -7.31 15.83 -17.40
CA SER A 225 -7.53 16.98 -18.27
C SER A 225 -6.20 17.52 -18.81
N GLY A 226 -6.10 17.66 -20.13
CA GLY A 226 -4.94 18.28 -20.78
C GLY A 226 -4.80 19.78 -20.53
N THR A 227 -5.85 20.43 -20.03
CA THR A 227 -5.88 21.89 -19.79
C THR A 227 -5.70 22.25 -18.33
N THR A 228 -6.35 21.50 -17.42
CA THR A 228 -6.32 21.78 -15.97
C THR A 228 -5.42 20.83 -15.19
N GLY A 229 -5.02 19.70 -15.79
CA GLY A 229 -4.27 18.64 -15.09
C GLY A 229 -5.10 17.85 -14.08
N GLN A 230 -6.40 18.11 -13.96
CA GLN A 230 -7.27 17.45 -12.98
C GLN A 230 -7.66 16.04 -13.43
N PHE A 231 -7.71 15.10 -12.47
CA PHE A 231 -8.24 13.75 -12.69
C PHE A 231 -9.71 13.78 -13.11
N GLN A 232 -10.12 12.95 -14.06
CA GLN A 232 -11.51 12.90 -14.54
C GLN A 232 -12.16 11.56 -14.23
N PHE A 233 -11.51 10.46 -14.64
CA PHE A 233 -11.99 9.12 -14.35
C PHE A 233 -10.86 8.10 -14.36
N GLU A 234 -11.16 6.93 -13.80
CA GLU A 234 -10.35 5.73 -13.83
C GLU A 234 -11.21 4.57 -14.33
N THR A 235 -10.66 3.71 -15.18
CA THR A 235 -11.25 2.42 -15.54
C THR A 235 -10.40 1.30 -14.99
N THR A 236 -11.03 0.25 -14.48
CA THR A 236 -10.36 -0.96 -13.99
C THR A 236 -10.45 -2.09 -15.03
N ARG A 237 -9.52 -3.04 -14.96
CA ARG A 237 -9.57 -4.27 -15.78
C ARG A 237 -10.79 -5.13 -15.50
N THR A 238 -11.46 -4.94 -14.35
CA THR A 238 -12.74 -5.61 -14.02
C THR A 238 -13.96 -4.93 -14.64
N GLY A 239 -13.77 -3.96 -15.53
CA GLY A 239 -14.88 -3.30 -16.23
C GLY A 239 -15.62 -2.26 -15.40
N MET A 240 -15.01 -1.73 -14.35
CA MET A 240 -15.57 -0.64 -13.56
C MET A 240 -15.00 0.69 -14.01
N ARG A 241 -15.84 1.73 -14.02
CA ARG A 241 -15.48 3.13 -14.25
C ARG A 241 -15.79 3.93 -13.00
N ARG A 242 -14.78 4.65 -12.50
CA ARG A 242 -14.89 5.56 -11.36
C ARG A 242 -14.59 6.98 -11.83
N GLU A 243 -15.49 7.91 -11.57
CA GLU A 243 -15.40 9.27 -12.12
C GLU A 243 -15.65 10.33 -11.05
N VAL A 244 -15.05 11.50 -11.26
CA VAL A 244 -15.27 12.67 -10.40
C VAL A 244 -16.12 13.70 -11.14
N VAL A 245 -17.01 14.35 -10.40
CA VAL A 245 -17.75 15.54 -10.85
C VAL A 245 -17.24 16.72 -10.06
N TYR A 246 -16.87 17.79 -10.78
CA TYR A 246 -16.41 19.04 -10.18
C TYR A 246 -17.56 20.03 -10.00
N ASP A 247 -17.51 20.84 -8.94
CA ASP A 247 -18.38 22.00 -8.78
C ASP A 247 -17.88 23.22 -9.60
N ASP A 248 -18.63 24.32 -9.55
CA ASP A 248 -18.28 25.56 -10.25
C ASP A 248 -16.94 26.16 -9.79
N LYS A 249 -16.47 25.81 -8.58
CA LYS A 249 -15.17 26.19 -8.04
C LYS A 249 -14.05 25.20 -8.38
N GLN A 250 -14.31 24.22 -9.26
CA GLN A 250 -13.37 23.18 -9.67
C GLN A 250 -12.90 22.27 -8.52
N ARG A 251 -13.79 22.00 -7.55
CA ARG A 251 -13.56 21.06 -6.44
C ARG A 251 -14.40 19.80 -6.64
N VAL A 252 -13.91 18.65 -6.18
CA VAL A 252 -14.60 17.36 -6.34
C VAL A 252 -15.91 17.35 -5.54
N ALA A 253 -17.04 17.52 -6.20
CA ALA A 253 -18.36 17.50 -5.56
C ALA A 253 -18.91 16.09 -5.38
N MET A 254 -18.63 15.19 -6.32
CA MET A 254 -19.12 13.82 -6.30
C MET A 254 -18.10 12.86 -6.90
N ILE A 255 -18.05 11.65 -6.36
CA ILE A 255 -17.31 10.51 -6.90
C ILE A 255 -18.33 9.42 -7.23
N GLY A 256 -18.42 9.01 -8.49
CA GLY A 256 -19.34 7.98 -8.95
C GLY A 256 -18.60 6.70 -9.35
N GLU A 257 -19.28 5.56 -9.23
CA GLU A 257 -18.84 4.28 -9.80
C GLU A 257 -19.98 3.63 -10.60
N SER A 258 -19.64 3.09 -11.78
CA SER A 258 -20.55 2.35 -12.65
C SER A 258 -19.81 1.30 -13.48
N PRO A 259 -20.48 0.26 -13.99
CA PRO A 259 -19.92 -0.59 -15.03
C PRO A 259 -19.61 0.23 -16.29
N ILE A 260 -18.48 -0.04 -16.93
CA ILE A 260 -18.04 0.68 -18.13
C ILE A 260 -19.02 0.54 -19.31
N ASP A 261 -19.78 -0.56 -19.34
CA ASP A 261 -20.81 -0.84 -20.33
C ASP A 261 -22.19 -0.22 -19.99
N ARG A 262 -22.32 0.45 -18.82
CA ARG A 262 -23.60 0.99 -18.30
C ARG A 262 -23.45 2.32 -17.55
N THR A 263 -22.61 3.22 -18.06
CA THR A 263 -22.27 4.49 -17.38
C THR A 263 -23.45 5.44 -17.16
N SER A 264 -24.53 5.31 -17.93
CA SER A 264 -25.75 6.11 -17.74
C SER A 264 -26.57 5.71 -16.50
N GLN A 265 -26.35 4.50 -15.98
CA GLN A 265 -26.94 4.03 -14.72
C GLN A 265 -25.93 4.31 -13.61
N ARG A 266 -25.99 5.50 -13.00
CA ARG A 266 -25.12 5.81 -11.85
C ARG A 266 -25.31 4.74 -10.78
N GLY A 267 -24.23 4.02 -10.48
CA GLY A 267 -24.20 2.97 -9.47
C GLY A 267 -24.01 3.60 -8.09
N LEU A 268 -22.80 3.47 -7.54
CA LEU A 268 -22.45 4.08 -6.26
C LEU A 268 -22.10 5.55 -6.43
N SER A 269 -22.42 6.36 -5.43
CA SER A 269 -21.93 7.73 -5.38
C SER A 269 -21.56 8.18 -3.97
N ILE A 270 -20.46 8.92 -3.88
CA ILE A 270 -20.01 9.63 -2.68
C ILE A 270 -20.13 11.10 -2.99
N SER A 271 -20.78 11.88 -2.12
CA SER A 271 -20.90 13.33 -2.27
C SER A 271 -20.04 14.04 -1.21
N LEU A 272 -19.37 15.11 -1.61
CA LEU A 272 -18.58 15.95 -0.72
C LEU A 272 -19.24 17.33 -0.59
N THR A 273 -19.33 17.83 0.63
CA THR A 273 -19.71 19.22 0.90
C THR A 273 -18.51 19.98 1.43
N TYR A 274 -18.55 21.31 1.33
CA TYR A 274 -17.44 22.17 1.69
C TYR A 274 -17.83 23.23 2.72
N ASP A 275 -16.85 23.68 3.51
CA ASP A 275 -16.97 24.86 4.37
C ASP A 275 -16.66 26.15 3.61
N ASN A 276 -16.75 27.29 4.31
CA ASN A 276 -16.50 28.62 3.73
C ASN A 276 -15.03 28.85 3.31
N ASN A 277 -14.10 28.01 3.77
CA ASN A 277 -12.69 28.04 3.38
C ASN A 277 -12.38 27.02 2.28
N ASP A 278 -13.42 26.50 1.63
CA ASP A 278 -13.34 25.51 0.55
C ASP A 278 -12.69 24.17 0.94
N ARG A 279 -12.76 23.80 2.23
CA ARG A 279 -12.34 22.49 2.75
C ARG A 279 -13.53 21.56 2.90
N VAL A 280 -13.34 20.26 2.71
CA VAL A 280 -14.38 19.23 2.81
C VAL A 280 -14.94 19.23 4.22
N SER A 281 -16.21 19.60 4.38
CA SER A 281 -16.93 19.64 5.65
C SER A 281 -17.67 18.35 5.95
N SER A 282 -18.11 17.64 4.90
CA SER A 282 -18.72 16.32 5.05
C SER A 282 -18.54 15.43 3.83
N LEU A 283 -18.58 14.12 4.09
CA LEU A 283 -18.68 13.06 3.11
C LEU A 283 -20.02 12.35 3.35
N ILE A 284 -20.82 12.22 2.28
CA ILE A 284 -22.09 11.48 2.29
C ILE A 284 -21.88 10.24 1.42
N ASN A 285 -22.01 9.07 2.03
CA ASN A 285 -21.80 7.80 1.34
C ASN A 285 -23.08 7.35 0.59
N PRO A 286 -23.03 6.27 -0.21
CA PRO A 286 -24.18 5.78 -0.97
C PRO A 286 -25.43 5.40 -0.15
N LEU A 287 -25.27 5.16 1.16
CA LEU A 287 -26.38 4.85 2.08
C LEU A 287 -27.01 6.11 2.70
N GLY A 288 -26.48 7.29 2.39
CA GLY A 288 -26.88 8.56 3.01
C GLY A 288 -26.22 8.81 4.37
N ASN A 289 -25.35 7.91 4.84
CA ASN A 289 -24.61 8.11 6.08
C ASN A 289 -23.57 9.20 5.87
N THR A 290 -23.43 10.09 6.87
CA THR A 290 -22.59 11.28 6.75
C THR A 290 -21.43 11.24 7.74
N THR A 291 -20.20 11.33 7.23
CA THR A 291 -18.98 11.58 8.00
C THR A 291 -18.69 13.08 7.99
N ARG A 292 -18.36 13.67 9.14
CA ARG A 292 -18.09 15.12 9.28
C ARG A 292 -16.64 15.38 9.63
N TYR A 293 -16.11 16.47 9.09
CA TYR A 293 -14.73 16.91 9.26
C TYR A 293 -14.73 18.28 9.94
N ALA A 294 -13.95 18.44 11.00
CA ALA A 294 -13.80 19.73 11.68
C ALA A 294 -12.33 20.18 11.70
N TYR A 295 -12.17 21.49 11.57
CA TYR A 295 -10.87 22.12 11.41
C TYR A 295 -10.61 23.18 12.48
N ASP A 296 -9.35 23.35 12.85
CA ASP A 296 -8.92 24.49 13.65
C ASP A 296 -8.74 25.77 12.80
N VAL A 297 -8.33 26.85 13.48
CA VAL A 297 -8.05 28.15 12.87
C VAL A 297 -6.84 28.17 11.93
N ASN A 298 -5.90 27.22 12.10
CA ASN A 298 -4.73 27.06 11.24
C ASN A 298 -5.04 26.23 9.98
N GLY A 299 -6.21 25.60 9.97
CA GLY A 299 -6.68 24.75 8.90
C GLY A 299 -6.28 23.30 9.02
N ASN A 300 -5.84 22.86 10.20
CA ASN A 300 -5.60 21.45 10.48
C ASN A 300 -6.93 20.73 10.72
N LEU A 301 -7.04 19.51 10.22
CA LEU A 301 -8.16 18.65 10.56
C LEU A 301 -7.99 18.14 11.99
N VAL A 302 -8.86 18.55 12.90
CA VAL A 302 -8.78 18.19 14.33
C VAL A 302 -9.72 17.06 14.73
N SER A 303 -10.79 16.82 13.96
CA SER A 303 -11.68 15.69 14.22
C SER A 303 -12.41 15.16 12.98
N VAL A 304 -12.64 13.85 13.00
CA VAL A 304 -13.53 13.14 12.08
C VAL A 304 -14.64 12.50 12.91
N THR A 305 -15.88 12.85 12.63
CA THR A 305 -17.06 12.26 13.28
C THR A 305 -17.72 11.29 12.32
N GLY A 306 -17.72 10.01 12.68
CA GLY A 306 -18.38 8.95 11.92
C GLY A 306 -19.91 9.06 11.96
N PRO A 307 -20.63 8.29 11.14
CA PRO A 307 -22.09 8.34 11.07
C PRO A 307 -22.80 7.82 12.33
N ASP A 308 -22.12 7.07 13.19
CA ASP A 308 -22.58 6.67 14.52
C ASP A 308 -22.30 7.70 15.62
N GLY A 309 -21.66 8.82 15.28
CA GLY A 309 -21.33 9.91 16.21
C GLY A 309 -20.02 9.72 16.97
N TYR A 310 -19.31 8.60 16.81
CA TYR A 310 -17.98 8.45 17.38
C TYR A 310 -16.97 9.38 16.70
N VAL A 311 -16.04 9.90 17.49
CA VAL A 311 -15.12 10.95 17.08
C VAL A 311 -13.68 10.47 17.17
N ARG A 312 -12.98 10.51 16.05
CA ARG A 312 -11.53 10.36 15.99
C ARG A 312 -10.87 11.73 15.98
N GLN A 313 -9.83 11.94 16.79
CA GLN A 313 -9.22 13.25 16.98
C GLN A 313 -7.73 13.27 16.61
N TYR A 314 -7.28 14.40 16.08
CA TYR A 314 -5.91 14.63 15.63
C TYR A 314 -5.33 15.82 16.41
N LEU A 315 -4.15 15.62 16.97
CA LEU A 315 -3.51 16.55 17.89
C LEU A 315 -2.35 17.27 17.19
N TYR A 316 -2.26 18.59 17.39
CA TYR A 316 -1.25 19.48 16.81
C TYR A 316 -0.66 20.35 17.93
N GLU A 317 0.16 19.73 18.77
CA GLU A 317 0.58 20.31 20.06
C GLU A 317 1.98 20.94 20.02
N ASP A 318 2.71 20.79 18.90
CA ASP A 318 4.05 21.35 18.74
C ASP A 318 3.98 22.77 18.17
N ALA A 319 4.16 23.77 19.03
CA ALA A 319 4.12 25.18 18.65
C ALA A 319 5.18 25.57 17.60
N ARG A 320 6.26 24.79 17.44
CA ARG A 320 7.28 25.02 16.41
C ARG A 320 6.77 24.68 15.00
N PHE A 321 5.83 23.74 14.93
CA PHE A 321 5.27 23.21 13.70
C PHE A 321 3.75 23.12 13.81
N ALA A 322 3.06 24.24 13.62
CA ALA A 322 1.61 24.37 13.84
C ALA A 322 0.73 23.39 13.03
N ASN A 323 1.26 22.76 11.98
CA ASN A 323 0.54 21.77 11.15
C ASN A 323 1.10 20.34 11.29
N ALA A 324 2.00 20.10 12.25
CA ALA A 324 2.57 18.79 12.50
C ALA A 324 1.70 17.97 13.46
N LEU A 325 1.21 16.83 12.99
CA LEU A 325 0.46 15.87 13.80
C LEU A 325 1.35 15.32 14.93
N THR A 326 1.00 15.62 16.18
CA THR A 326 1.71 15.13 17.37
C THR A 326 1.05 13.91 17.99
N GLY A 327 -0.20 13.59 17.63
CA GLY A 327 -0.85 12.38 18.10
C GLY A 327 -2.25 12.17 17.56
N VAL A 328 -2.79 10.98 17.82
CA VAL A 328 -4.16 10.61 17.47
C VAL A 328 -4.86 10.05 18.69
N LYS A 329 -6.12 10.46 18.90
CA LYS A 329 -7.04 9.79 19.80
C LYS A 329 -8.05 8.99 19.00
N ASP A 330 -8.24 7.74 19.40
CA ASP A 330 -9.28 6.90 18.83
C ASP A 330 -10.68 7.35 19.31
N GLU A 331 -11.67 6.63 18.83
CA GLU A 331 -13.09 6.83 19.10
C GLU A 331 -13.50 6.63 20.57
N SER A 332 -12.64 6.01 21.39
CA SER A 332 -12.80 5.93 22.85
C SER A 332 -12.31 7.19 23.58
N GLY A 333 -11.59 8.08 22.86
CA GLY A 333 -10.91 9.25 23.41
C GLY A 333 -9.48 8.97 23.90
N SER A 334 -9.00 7.73 23.77
CA SER A 334 -7.67 7.30 24.21
C SER A 334 -6.62 7.70 23.17
N ARG A 335 -5.49 8.27 23.64
CA ARG A 335 -4.36 8.60 22.74
C ARG A 335 -3.62 7.31 22.38
N ILE A 336 -3.64 6.94 21.10
CA ILE A 336 -3.11 5.66 20.60
C ILE A 336 -1.71 5.77 19.98
N VAL A 337 -1.26 6.99 19.67
CA VAL A 337 0.07 7.25 19.11
C VAL A 337 0.49 8.69 19.35
N THR A 338 1.80 8.90 19.51
CA THR A 338 2.44 10.21 19.64
C THR A 338 3.70 10.29 18.77
N TRP A 339 3.82 11.35 17.98
CA TRP A 339 5.04 11.68 17.23
C TRP A 339 5.71 12.93 17.80
N THR A 340 7.04 12.94 17.78
CA THR A 340 7.85 14.12 18.10
C THR A 340 8.82 14.43 16.97
N TYR A 341 9.21 15.70 16.83
CA TYR A 341 9.96 16.20 15.67
C TYR A 341 11.24 16.91 16.07
N ASP A 342 12.29 16.73 15.25
CA ASP A 342 13.47 17.58 15.29
C ASP A 342 13.19 18.97 14.72
N ALA A 343 14.17 19.89 14.77
CA ALA A 343 13.98 21.24 14.27
C ALA A 343 13.90 21.38 12.74
N SER A 344 14.17 20.30 12.00
CA SER A 344 13.91 20.25 10.56
C SER A 344 12.51 19.71 10.25
N GLY A 345 11.68 19.46 11.27
CA GLY A 345 10.33 18.92 11.12
C GLY A 345 10.30 17.43 10.77
N ARG A 346 11.38 16.69 11.04
CA ARG A 346 11.47 15.24 10.81
C ARG A 346 11.10 14.48 12.08
N ALA A 347 10.30 13.43 11.97
CA ALA A 347 9.90 12.64 13.13
C ALA A 347 11.10 11.91 13.75
N VAL A 348 11.34 12.08 15.05
CA VAL A 348 12.46 11.45 15.78
C VAL A 348 12.01 10.43 16.81
N SER A 349 10.72 10.39 17.16
CA SER A 349 10.17 9.35 18.01
C SER A 349 8.70 9.12 17.72
N VAL A 350 8.29 7.85 17.81
CA VAL A 350 6.92 7.38 17.75
C VAL A 350 6.66 6.53 18.98
N THR A 351 5.64 6.89 19.77
CA THR A 351 5.30 6.19 21.01
C THR A 351 3.84 5.81 21.06
N HIS A 352 3.56 4.65 21.65
CA HIS A 352 2.24 4.04 21.79
C HIS A 352 1.99 3.63 23.25
N PRO A 353 0.72 3.43 23.65
CA PRO A 353 0.40 2.81 24.93
C PRO A 353 1.06 1.43 25.12
N ASP A 354 1.12 0.60 24.07
CA ASP A 354 1.98 -0.58 24.05
C ASP A 354 3.42 -0.15 23.74
N THR A 355 4.24 -0.06 24.79
CA THR A 355 5.63 0.39 24.70
C THR A 355 6.51 -0.49 23.81
N ARG A 356 6.09 -1.74 23.52
CA ARG A 356 6.81 -2.64 22.60
C ARG A 356 6.76 -2.19 21.14
N ARG A 357 5.95 -1.18 20.82
CA ARG A 357 5.85 -0.54 19.50
C ARG A 357 6.64 0.76 19.40
N ASN A 358 7.19 1.24 20.51
CA ASN A 358 7.92 2.51 20.51
C ASN A 358 9.16 2.44 19.62
N THR A 359 9.39 3.51 18.88
CA THR A 359 10.50 3.62 17.94
C THR A 359 11.14 5.01 18.04
N SER A 360 12.46 5.09 17.90
CA SER A 360 13.20 6.34 17.75
C SER A 360 13.94 6.38 16.42
N LEU A 361 14.06 7.57 15.83
CA LEU A 361 14.76 7.80 14.57
C LEU A 361 15.84 8.86 14.76
N SER A 362 17.01 8.63 14.16
CA SER A 362 18.07 9.64 14.04
C SER A 362 18.56 9.73 12.60
N TYR A 363 18.89 10.95 12.17
CA TYR A 363 19.15 11.25 10.77
C TYR A 363 20.59 11.74 10.57
N GLY A 364 21.30 11.11 9.63
CA GLY A 364 22.61 11.53 9.15
C GLY A 364 22.58 11.91 7.67
N ARG A 365 23.76 12.10 7.06
CA ARG A 365 23.86 12.34 5.62
C ARG A 365 23.53 11.06 4.85
N ALA A 366 22.42 11.08 4.10
CA ALA A 366 21.91 9.94 3.32
C ALA A 366 21.74 8.65 4.16
N ARG A 367 21.51 8.79 5.47
CA ARG A 367 21.37 7.67 6.40
C ARG A 367 20.33 7.98 7.46
N THR A 368 19.58 6.96 7.88
CA THR A 368 18.63 7.03 8.98
C THR A 368 18.79 5.81 9.87
N MET A 369 18.98 6.02 11.18
CA MET A 369 18.94 4.94 12.16
C MET A 369 17.54 4.88 12.75
N VAL A 370 17.00 3.66 12.88
CA VAL A 370 15.68 3.37 13.43
C VAL A 370 15.91 2.37 14.55
N SER A 371 15.59 2.76 15.79
CA SER A 371 15.76 1.91 16.97
C SER A 371 14.39 1.60 17.57
N ASP A 372 14.09 0.32 17.74
CA ASP A 372 12.90 -0.16 18.45
C ASP A 372 13.29 -1.34 19.37
N VAL A 373 12.31 -2.07 19.90
CA VAL A 373 12.56 -3.20 20.81
C VAL A 373 13.35 -4.35 20.18
N SER A 374 13.41 -4.44 18.84
CA SER A 374 14.21 -5.44 18.13
C SER A 374 15.69 -5.05 17.98
N GLY A 375 16.05 -3.80 18.30
CA GLY A 375 17.38 -3.25 18.14
C GLY A 375 17.41 -2.08 17.17
N THR A 376 18.60 -1.77 16.66
CA THR A 376 18.80 -0.62 15.75
C THR A 376 19.07 -1.07 14.33
N SER A 377 18.26 -0.57 13.40
CA SER A 377 18.45 -0.71 11.96
C SER A 377 18.99 0.58 11.34
N THR A 378 19.98 0.50 10.47
CA THR A 378 20.53 1.65 9.72
C THR A 378 20.17 1.56 8.25
N TYR A 379 19.37 2.52 7.78
CA TYR A 379 19.02 2.70 6.39
C TYR A 379 20.03 3.63 5.74
N ALA A 380 20.59 3.24 4.60
CA ALA A 380 21.38 4.11 3.73
C ALA A 380 20.64 4.28 2.41
N PHE A 381 20.57 5.51 1.91
CA PHE A 381 19.84 5.87 0.70
C PHE A 381 20.79 6.23 -0.44
N ASP A 382 20.37 5.96 -1.67
CA ASP A 382 21.03 6.50 -2.85
C ASP A 382 20.57 7.93 -3.15
N ASP A 383 21.46 8.71 -3.76
CA ASP A 383 21.22 10.11 -4.16
C ASP A 383 20.70 10.19 -5.61
N LEU A 384 19.71 9.36 -5.93
CA LEU A 384 18.99 9.41 -7.21
C LEU A 384 17.81 10.39 -7.12
N ALA A 385 17.10 10.62 -8.23
CA ALA A 385 15.85 11.40 -8.24
C ALA A 385 14.78 10.86 -7.26
N THR A 386 14.95 9.63 -6.81
CA THR A 386 14.08 8.90 -5.90
C THR A 386 14.92 8.41 -4.71
N LEU A 387 14.49 8.69 -3.47
CA LEU A 387 15.26 8.33 -2.28
C LEU A 387 15.07 6.84 -1.93
N ARG A 388 15.79 5.96 -2.64
CA ARG A 388 15.70 4.51 -2.47
C ARG A 388 16.77 3.97 -1.50
N PRO A 389 16.42 3.03 -0.59
CA PRO A 389 17.42 2.42 0.31
C PRO A 389 18.37 1.42 -0.36
N ARG A 390 19.64 1.83 -0.52
CA ARG A 390 20.76 0.99 -1.01
C ARG A 390 21.20 -0.08 -0.03
N SER A 391 21.11 0.18 1.27
CA SER A 391 21.39 -0.82 2.29
C SER A 391 20.54 -0.59 3.53
N ILE A 392 20.18 -1.68 4.19
CA ILE A 392 19.50 -1.71 5.48
C ILE A 392 20.28 -2.68 6.34
N ASP A 393 21.07 -2.13 7.26
CA ASP A 393 21.83 -2.90 8.25
C ASP A 393 20.91 -3.14 9.45
N THR A 394 20.51 -4.37 9.71
CA THR A 394 19.67 -4.74 10.86
C THR A 394 20.49 -5.55 11.87
N PRO A 395 20.02 -5.74 13.11
CA PRO A 395 20.68 -6.63 14.08
C PRO A 395 20.88 -8.06 13.57
N GLU A 396 20.06 -8.50 12.61
CA GLU A 396 20.08 -9.85 12.05
C GLU A 396 20.89 -9.94 10.75
N GLY A 397 21.38 -8.80 10.25
CA GLY A 397 22.24 -8.72 9.08
C GLY A 397 21.83 -7.64 8.09
N THR A 398 22.59 -7.55 7.01
CA THR A 398 22.47 -6.47 6.03
C THR A 398 21.76 -6.91 4.77
N VAL A 399 20.78 -6.12 4.34
CA VAL A 399 20.19 -6.20 3.01
C VAL A 399 20.75 -5.07 2.16
N SER A 400 21.39 -5.36 1.02
CA SER A 400 21.86 -4.35 0.08
C SER A 400 21.26 -4.52 -1.32
N ARG A 401 21.20 -3.41 -2.07
CA ARG A 401 20.58 -3.30 -3.39
C ARG A 401 21.48 -2.47 -4.30
N THR A 402 21.48 -2.80 -5.58
CA THR A 402 22.12 -2.00 -6.63
C THR A 402 21.18 -1.88 -7.81
N TRP A 403 21.22 -0.74 -8.50
CA TRP A 403 20.37 -0.45 -9.66
C TRP A 403 21.22 -0.23 -10.91
N ASP A 404 20.62 -0.42 -12.07
CA ASP A 404 21.21 -0.01 -13.35
C ASP A 404 20.96 1.48 -13.63
N ALA A 405 21.51 1.97 -14.75
CA ALA A 405 21.38 3.39 -15.15
C ALA A 405 19.95 3.79 -15.53
N ALA A 406 19.10 2.82 -15.90
CA ALA A 406 17.69 3.07 -16.19
C ALA A 406 16.85 3.12 -14.90
N GLY A 407 17.41 2.70 -13.76
CA GLY A 407 16.73 2.67 -12.46
C GLY A 407 16.12 1.32 -12.11
N ASN A 408 16.39 0.26 -12.87
CA ASN A 408 15.94 -1.09 -12.55
C ASN A 408 16.84 -1.73 -11.49
N LEU A 409 16.27 -2.59 -10.64
CA LEU A 409 17.06 -3.32 -9.66
C LEU A 409 17.97 -4.33 -10.37
N LYS A 410 19.28 -4.21 -10.21
CA LYS A 410 20.27 -5.10 -10.84
C LYS A 410 20.63 -6.27 -9.93
N GLN A 411 20.79 -6.00 -8.64
CA GLN A 411 21.14 -7.01 -7.66
C GLN A 411 20.57 -6.67 -6.30
N ARG A 412 20.17 -7.72 -5.57
CA ARG A 412 19.92 -7.67 -4.14
C ARG A 412 20.79 -8.69 -3.42
N GLN A 413 21.33 -8.30 -2.28
CA GLN A 413 22.08 -9.16 -1.38
C GLN A 413 21.40 -9.15 -0.02
N THR A 414 21.30 -10.30 0.59
CA THR A 414 20.81 -10.54 1.95
C THR A 414 21.80 -11.41 2.71
N PRO A 415 21.61 -11.59 4.04
CA PRO A 415 22.45 -12.50 4.82
C PRO A 415 22.35 -13.96 4.37
N ASP A 416 21.21 -14.38 3.83
CA ASP A 416 20.92 -15.75 3.37
C ASP A 416 21.29 -16.00 1.89
N GLY A 417 21.41 -14.97 1.07
CA GLY A 417 21.64 -15.16 -0.35
C GLY A 417 21.72 -13.90 -1.19
N SER A 418 21.75 -14.08 -2.50
CA SER A 418 21.78 -12.99 -3.47
C SER A 418 20.85 -13.25 -4.62
N THR A 419 20.32 -12.18 -5.22
CA THR A 419 19.50 -12.25 -6.41
C THR A 419 20.00 -11.25 -7.44
N GLN A 420 20.19 -11.71 -8.67
CA GLN A 420 20.59 -10.88 -9.80
C GLN A 420 19.48 -10.84 -10.84
N TYR A 421 19.31 -9.68 -11.46
CA TYR A 421 18.22 -9.42 -12.40
C TYR A 421 18.80 -8.97 -13.74
N THR A 422 18.15 -9.42 -14.82
CA THR A 422 18.41 -8.93 -16.18
C THR A 422 17.13 -8.34 -16.75
N TRP A 423 17.29 -7.27 -17.52
CA TRP A 423 16.21 -6.47 -18.07
C TRP A 423 16.39 -6.34 -19.59
N ASP A 424 15.29 -6.20 -20.32
CA ASP A 424 15.32 -5.87 -21.75
C ASP A 424 15.39 -4.34 -21.98
N SER A 425 15.43 -3.92 -23.24
CA SER A 425 15.49 -2.51 -23.63
C SER A 425 14.22 -1.71 -23.29
N ALA A 426 13.11 -2.38 -22.98
CA ALA A 426 11.86 -1.78 -22.51
C ALA A 426 11.80 -1.73 -20.97
N ASN A 427 12.92 -1.99 -20.28
CA ASN A 427 13.02 -2.08 -18.83
C ASN A 427 12.15 -3.18 -18.22
N ARG A 428 11.92 -4.29 -18.91
CA ARG A 428 11.13 -5.42 -18.38
C ARG A 428 12.04 -6.56 -17.91
N PRO A 429 11.74 -7.25 -16.80
CA PRO A 429 12.62 -8.28 -16.25
C PRO A 429 12.56 -9.57 -17.09
N THR A 430 13.69 -9.95 -17.67
CA THR A 430 13.81 -11.16 -18.49
C THR A 430 14.41 -12.34 -17.74
N LYS A 431 15.15 -12.07 -16.64
CA LYS A 431 15.81 -13.13 -15.87
C LYS A 431 16.01 -12.78 -14.40
N ALA A 432 15.78 -13.76 -13.52
CA ALA A 432 16.25 -13.79 -12.13
C ALA A 432 17.27 -14.90 -11.95
N ILE A 433 18.30 -14.65 -11.15
CA ILE A 433 19.19 -15.68 -10.63
C ILE A 433 19.26 -15.51 -9.11
N ALA A 434 18.69 -16.45 -8.37
CA ALA A 434 18.76 -16.48 -6.92
C ALA A 434 19.79 -17.53 -6.46
N THR A 435 20.70 -17.12 -5.58
CA THR A 435 21.73 -17.99 -5.01
C THR A 435 21.61 -17.96 -3.49
N VAL A 436 21.26 -19.10 -2.88
CA VAL A 436 21.08 -19.27 -1.42
C VAL A 436 21.90 -20.47 -0.98
N SER A 437 22.80 -20.29 -0.02
CA SER A 437 23.70 -21.36 0.47
C SER A 437 24.42 -22.14 -0.65
N GLY A 438 24.82 -21.43 -1.71
CA GLY A 438 25.49 -22.01 -2.89
C GLY A 438 24.57 -22.72 -3.89
N LYS A 439 23.28 -22.92 -3.58
CA LYS A 439 22.31 -23.44 -4.54
C LYS A 439 21.74 -22.30 -5.37
N LYS A 440 21.65 -22.54 -6.67
CA LYS A 440 21.16 -21.57 -7.65
C LYS A 440 19.80 -21.97 -8.18
N THR A 441 18.92 -20.98 -8.28
CA THR A 441 17.65 -21.10 -9.00
C THR A 441 17.52 -19.95 -9.98
N VAL A 442 16.97 -20.25 -11.15
CA VAL A 442 16.86 -19.33 -12.26
C VAL A 442 15.42 -19.25 -12.69
N THR A 443 14.96 -18.03 -12.96
CA THR A 443 13.73 -17.81 -13.70
C THR A 443 14.03 -17.05 -14.97
N THR A 444 13.45 -17.51 -16.08
CA THR A 444 13.50 -16.82 -17.38
C THR A 444 12.10 -16.45 -17.83
N VAL A 445 11.98 -15.29 -18.47
CA VAL A 445 10.74 -14.66 -18.87
C VAL A 445 10.85 -14.21 -20.32
N GLU A 446 9.84 -14.53 -21.12
CA GLU A 446 9.68 -13.98 -22.46
C GLU A 446 8.31 -13.31 -22.58
N TYR A 447 8.30 -12.10 -23.16
CA TYR A 447 7.13 -11.25 -23.30
C TYR A 447 6.42 -11.47 -24.63
N ASN A 448 5.11 -11.21 -24.66
CA ASN A 448 4.25 -11.39 -25.82
C ASN A 448 4.42 -10.28 -26.89
N ASP A 449 4.93 -9.13 -26.48
CA ASP A 449 5.10 -7.92 -27.28
C ASP A 449 6.32 -7.12 -26.76
N ASP A 450 6.52 -5.89 -27.26
CA ASP A 450 7.68 -5.05 -26.93
C ASP A 450 7.39 -3.95 -25.89
N ASP A 451 6.13 -3.75 -25.52
CA ASP A 451 5.68 -2.56 -24.78
C ASP A 451 4.82 -2.86 -23.54
N SER A 452 4.20 -4.04 -23.49
CA SER A 452 3.46 -4.50 -22.32
C SER A 452 4.36 -5.35 -21.43
N LEU A 453 3.89 -5.64 -20.24
CA LEU A 453 4.50 -6.65 -19.39
C LEU A 453 3.61 -7.90 -19.34
N HIS A 454 3.05 -8.28 -20.49
CA HIS A 454 2.33 -9.54 -20.70
C HIS A 454 3.31 -10.64 -21.08
N PRO A 455 3.68 -11.55 -20.16
CA PRO A 455 4.55 -12.67 -20.48
C PRO A 455 3.85 -13.67 -21.38
N HIS A 456 4.51 -14.23 -22.39
CA HIS A 456 3.96 -15.37 -23.13
C HIS A 456 4.55 -16.70 -22.66
N LEU A 457 5.78 -16.70 -22.12
CA LEU A 457 6.45 -17.86 -21.52
C LEU A 457 7.22 -17.51 -20.25
N VAL A 458 7.21 -18.44 -19.31
CA VAL A 458 7.90 -18.33 -18.02
C VAL A 458 8.47 -19.67 -17.62
N ALA A 459 9.78 -19.74 -17.43
CA ALA A 459 10.45 -20.91 -16.89
C ALA A 459 10.88 -20.64 -15.45
N THR A 460 10.53 -21.55 -14.56
CA THR A 460 10.95 -21.61 -13.15
C THR A 460 11.52 -23.00 -12.86
N PRO A 461 12.18 -23.21 -11.71
CA PRO A 461 12.46 -24.56 -11.24
C PRO A 461 11.24 -25.49 -11.39
N ASN A 462 11.46 -26.64 -12.00
CA ASN A 462 10.50 -27.71 -12.26
C ASN A 462 9.34 -27.37 -13.21
N LYS A 463 9.21 -26.14 -13.75
CA LYS A 463 7.99 -25.76 -14.49
C LYS A 463 8.24 -24.78 -15.63
N ILE A 464 7.52 -24.97 -16.72
CA ILE A 464 7.32 -23.94 -17.76
C ILE A 464 5.83 -23.59 -17.82
N ARG A 465 5.55 -22.29 -17.95
CA ARG A 465 4.20 -21.76 -18.05
C ARG A 465 4.06 -20.91 -19.30
N ALA A 466 2.92 -21.04 -19.98
CA ALA A 466 2.58 -20.31 -21.18
C ALA A 466 1.28 -19.53 -20.97
N PHE A 467 1.17 -18.38 -21.63
CA PHE A 467 0.04 -17.47 -21.52
C PHE A 467 -0.42 -16.99 -22.90
N VAL A 468 -1.73 -16.87 -23.06
CA VAL A 468 -2.38 -16.36 -24.28
C VAL A 468 -3.34 -15.25 -23.89
N TYR A 469 -3.37 -14.20 -24.70
CA TYR A 469 -4.08 -12.95 -24.43
C TYR A 469 -5.11 -12.65 -25.51
N ASP A 470 -6.18 -11.96 -25.14
CA ASP A 470 -7.00 -11.22 -26.10
C ASP A 470 -6.40 -9.84 -26.40
N SER A 471 -7.01 -9.09 -27.31
CA SER A 471 -6.57 -7.72 -27.67
C SER A 471 -6.75 -6.69 -26.54
N GLY A 472 -7.53 -7.02 -25.51
CA GLY A 472 -7.67 -6.21 -24.29
C GLY A 472 -6.60 -6.49 -23.24
N GLY A 473 -5.74 -7.50 -23.46
CA GLY A 473 -4.75 -7.95 -22.49
C GLY A 473 -5.30 -8.92 -21.44
N ASN A 474 -6.52 -9.45 -21.60
CA ASN A 474 -7.05 -10.47 -20.70
C ASN A 474 -6.48 -11.85 -21.05
N VAL A 475 -6.23 -12.69 -20.04
CA VAL A 475 -5.64 -14.01 -20.24
C VAL A 475 -6.70 -15.01 -20.68
N THR A 476 -6.71 -15.35 -21.95
CA THR A 476 -7.66 -16.34 -22.50
C THR A 476 -7.13 -17.77 -22.39
N GLY A 477 -5.82 -17.94 -22.22
CA GLY A 477 -5.18 -19.24 -22.07
C GLY A 477 -4.04 -19.21 -21.06
N TYR A 478 -3.97 -20.23 -20.21
CA TYR A 478 -2.82 -20.52 -19.35
C TYR A 478 -2.49 -22.01 -19.47
N ALA A 479 -1.21 -22.33 -19.56
CA ALA A 479 -0.73 -23.71 -19.49
C ALA A 479 0.46 -23.78 -18.54
N GLU A 480 0.52 -24.82 -17.73
CA GLU A 480 1.67 -25.20 -16.91
C GLU A 480 2.08 -26.62 -17.27
N ARG A 481 3.38 -26.82 -17.40
CA ARG A 481 3.98 -28.13 -17.65
C ARG A 481 5.14 -28.34 -16.71
N GLU A 482 5.15 -29.49 -16.04
CA GLU A 482 6.29 -29.91 -15.23
C GLU A 482 7.50 -30.26 -16.10
N THR A 483 8.71 -30.04 -15.58
CA THR A 483 9.99 -30.28 -16.26
C THR A 483 10.97 -30.98 -15.32
N THR A 484 12.02 -31.59 -15.88
CA THR A 484 13.16 -32.11 -15.10
C THR A 484 14.14 -31.04 -14.64
N ASP A 485 13.94 -29.77 -15.01
CA ASP A 485 14.87 -28.69 -14.68
C ASP A 485 14.68 -28.22 -13.24
N LEU A 486 15.30 -28.93 -12.30
CA LEU A 486 15.19 -28.66 -10.86
C LEU A 486 15.69 -27.27 -10.45
N THR A 487 16.51 -26.61 -11.28
CA THR A 487 17.12 -25.31 -10.96
C THR A 487 16.56 -24.18 -11.81
N GLY A 488 15.88 -24.47 -12.92
CA GLY A 488 15.42 -23.48 -13.89
C GLY A 488 16.53 -22.97 -14.82
N GLU A 489 17.73 -23.57 -14.77
CA GLU A 489 18.90 -23.11 -15.54
C GLU A 489 18.78 -23.38 -17.05
N LEU A 490 18.02 -24.40 -17.45
CA LEU A 490 17.71 -24.64 -18.87
C LEU A 490 16.68 -23.64 -19.39
N GLY A 491 15.94 -22.97 -18.50
CA GLY A 491 14.96 -21.96 -18.86
C GLY A 491 13.92 -22.52 -19.83
N MET A 492 13.70 -21.84 -20.96
CA MET A 492 12.73 -22.29 -21.97
C MET A 492 13.14 -23.56 -22.71
N GLN A 493 14.38 -24.04 -22.53
CA GLN A 493 14.87 -25.28 -23.13
C GLN A 493 14.56 -26.53 -22.27
N ALA A 494 13.95 -26.36 -21.10
CA ALA A 494 13.65 -27.49 -20.22
C ALA A 494 12.65 -28.47 -20.88
N VAL A 495 12.95 -29.77 -20.77
CA VAL A 495 12.11 -30.83 -21.33
C VAL A 495 10.98 -31.13 -20.37
N GLY A 496 9.73 -31.06 -20.85
CA GLY A 496 8.58 -31.30 -20.00
C GLY A 496 8.26 -32.79 -19.81
N THR A 497 7.92 -33.19 -18.58
CA THR A 497 7.99 -34.58 -18.10
C THR A 497 6.66 -35.28 -17.88
N GLY A 498 5.53 -34.60 -18.03
CA GLY A 498 4.23 -35.27 -18.07
C GLY A 498 3.07 -34.39 -17.64
N SER A 499 2.99 -34.09 -16.33
CA SER A 499 1.84 -33.40 -15.75
C SER A 499 1.62 -32.05 -16.43
N GLN A 500 0.40 -31.85 -16.91
CA GLN A 500 0.00 -30.64 -17.61
C GLN A 500 -1.30 -30.10 -17.03
N LEU A 501 -1.28 -28.82 -16.68
CA LEU A 501 -2.45 -28.05 -16.31
C LEU A 501 -2.71 -27.05 -17.42
N THR A 502 -3.95 -26.93 -17.87
CA THR A 502 -4.37 -25.89 -18.81
C THR A 502 -5.65 -25.23 -18.35
N VAL A 503 -5.77 -23.96 -18.67
CA VAL A 503 -6.94 -23.14 -18.37
C VAL A 503 -7.32 -22.37 -19.62
N GLY A 504 -8.57 -22.52 -20.03
CA GLY A 504 -9.18 -21.69 -21.06
C GLY A 504 -10.20 -20.76 -20.44
N ALA A 505 -10.08 -19.46 -20.69
CA ALA A 505 -10.95 -18.42 -20.13
C ALA A 505 -11.58 -17.55 -21.22
N ARG A 506 -12.75 -17.00 -20.90
CA ARG A 506 -13.48 -16.07 -21.77
C ARG A 506 -13.94 -14.87 -20.96
N TYR A 507 -13.92 -13.71 -21.60
CA TYR A 507 -14.31 -12.43 -21.02
C TYR A 507 -15.41 -11.78 -21.86
N ASP A 508 -16.17 -10.88 -21.25
CA ASP A 508 -17.04 -9.97 -21.99
C ASP A 508 -16.26 -8.75 -22.51
N GLN A 509 -16.96 -7.86 -23.22
CA GLN A 509 -16.36 -6.64 -23.77
C GLN A 509 -15.90 -5.63 -22.69
N ALA A 510 -16.38 -5.77 -21.45
CA ALA A 510 -15.97 -4.95 -20.32
C ALA A 510 -14.73 -5.52 -19.60
N GLY A 511 -14.19 -6.66 -20.02
CA GLY A 511 -13.06 -7.32 -19.37
C GLY A 511 -13.45 -8.18 -18.16
N ARG A 512 -14.74 -8.45 -17.96
CA ARG A 512 -15.23 -9.31 -16.88
C ARG A 512 -15.19 -10.77 -17.32
N LEU A 513 -14.72 -11.66 -16.44
CA LEU A 513 -14.64 -13.09 -16.74
C LEU A 513 -16.04 -13.70 -16.86
N LEU A 514 -16.32 -14.42 -17.95
CA LEU A 514 -17.58 -15.13 -18.16
C LEU A 514 -17.48 -16.62 -17.83
N SER A 515 -16.35 -17.24 -18.18
CA SER A 515 -16.13 -18.67 -17.96
C SER A 515 -14.66 -19.01 -17.89
N ALA A 516 -14.31 -20.05 -17.15
CA ALA A 516 -12.97 -20.64 -17.16
C ALA A 516 -13.02 -22.15 -16.91
N ALA A 517 -12.34 -22.93 -17.75
CA ALA A 517 -12.26 -24.38 -17.58
C ALA A 517 -10.83 -24.80 -17.24
N VAL A 518 -10.67 -25.60 -16.18
CA VAL A 518 -9.38 -26.16 -15.74
C VAL A 518 -9.30 -27.61 -16.20
N VAL A 519 -8.23 -27.95 -16.91
CA VAL A 519 -7.96 -29.29 -17.41
C VAL A 519 -6.60 -29.73 -16.90
N ARG A 520 -6.57 -30.86 -16.18
CA ARG A 520 -5.35 -31.49 -15.68
C ARG A 520 -5.18 -32.84 -16.38
N ASP A 521 -4.05 -33.03 -17.05
CA ASP A 521 -3.70 -34.26 -17.78
C ASP A 521 -4.81 -34.72 -18.75
N GLY A 522 -5.37 -33.76 -19.49
CA GLY A 522 -6.45 -33.98 -20.45
C GLY A 522 -7.83 -34.19 -19.83
N LYS A 523 -7.95 -34.26 -18.50
CA LYS A 523 -9.24 -34.36 -17.79
C LYS A 523 -9.67 -32.99 -17.27
N LYS A 524 -10.89 -32.57 -17.64
CA LYS A 524 -11.49 -31.37 -17.06
C LYS A 524 -11.77 -31.59 -15.57
N THR A 525 -11.15 -30.79 -14.70
CA THR A 525 -11.28 -30.86 -13.24
C THR A 525 -12.16 -29.75 -12.67
N GLU A 526 -12.29 -28.63 -13.37
CA GLU A 526 -13.18 -27.52 -12.99
C GLU A 526 -13.78 -26.87 -14.25
N ASP A 527 -15.02 -26.39 -14.18
CA ASP A 527 -15.72 -25.73 -15.29
C ASP A 527 -16.58 -24.57 -14.75
N TRP A 528 -15.94 -23.41 -14.62
CA TRP A 528 -16.49 -22.23 -13.98
C TRP A 528 -17.30 -21.35 -14.93
N THR A 529 -18.41 -20.83 -14.43
CA THR A 529 -19.22 -19.81 -15.08
C THR A 529 -19.57 -18.69 -14.11
N TYR A 530 -19.61 -17.46 -14.62
CA TYR A 530 -19.81 -16.24 -13.83
C TYR A 530 -20.87 -15.38 -14.50
N ALA A 531 -21.78 -14.83 -13.69
CA ALA A 531 -22.73 -13.82 -14.14
C ALA A 531 -22.70 -12.60 -13.22
N TYR A 532 -22.91 -11.43 -13.80
CA TYR A 532 -22.83 -10.14 -13.12
C TYR A 532 -24.20 -9.48 -13.02
N ASP A 533 -24.43 -8.76 -11.92
CA ASP A 533 -25.61 -7.94 -11.74
C ASP A 533 -25.53 -6.64 -12.55
N VAL A 534 -26.60 -5.84 -12.46
CA VAL A 534 -26.68 -4.56 -13.17
C VAL A 534 -25.64 -3.51 -12.72
N ARG A 535 -25.03 -3.72 -11.55
CA ARG A 535 -23.99 -2.85 -10.97
C ARG A 535 -22.59 -3.37 -11.28
N GLY A 536 -22.45 -4.43 -12.07
CA GLY A 536 -21.16 -5.01 -12.47
C GLY A 536 -20.54 -5.94 -11.44
N ASN A 537 -21.25 -6.25 -10.35
CA ASN A 537 -20.77 -7.17 -9.33
C ASN A 537 -21.11 -8.61 -9.65
N ILE A 538 -20.32 -9.56 -9.16
CA ILE A 538 -20.62 -10.99 -9.29
C ILE A 538 -21.95 -11.29 -8.59
N ALA A 539 -22.87 -11.90 -9.33
CA ALA A 539 -24.20 -12.29 -8.90
C ALA A 539 -24.38 -13.81 -8.82
N LEU A 540 -23.69 -14.56 -9.68
CA LEU A 540 -23.71 -16.01 -9.72
C LEU A 540 -22.33 -16.53 -10.09
N THR A 541 -21.87 -17.54 -9.35
CA THR A 541 -20.73 -18.36 -9.73
C THR A 541 -21.11 -19.82 -9.61
N ARG A 542 -20.73 -20.62 -10.61
CA ARG A 542 -20.96 -22.07 -10.62
C ARG A 542 -19.74 -22.80 -11.16
N ASP A 543 -19.40 -23.94 -10.55
CA ASP A 543 -18.52 -24.95 -11.12
C ASP A 543 -19.34 -26.18 -11.52
N ALA A 544 -19.41 -26.46 -12.82
CA ALA A 544 -20.20 -27.57 -13.33
C ALA A 544 -19.58 -28.95 -13.04
N VAL A 545 -18.29 -29.04 -12.67
CA VAL A 545 -17.64 -30.32 -12.33
C VAL A 545 -17.98 -30.76 -10.91
N SER A 546 -17.81 -29.88 -9.92
CA SER A 546 -18.18 -30.18 -8.54
C SER A 546 -19.68 -30.06 -8.26
N GLY A 547 -20.42 -29.36 -9.12
CA GLY A 547 -21.81 -28.98 -8.87
C GLY A 547 -21.95 -27.83 -7.86
N TRP A 548 -20.85 -27.22 -7.44
CA TRP A 548 -20.85 -26.08 -6.53
C TRP A 548 -21.47 -24.85 -7.20
N GLU A 549 -22.29 -24.12 -6.46
CA GLU A 549 -22.93 -22.88 -6.91
C GLU A 549 -23.10 -21.92 -5.74
N MET A 550 -22.91 -20.63 -6.02
CA MET A 550 -23.27 -19.55 -5.11
C MET A 550 -23.91 -18.39 -5.88
N ARG A 551 -24.93 -17.79 -5.26
CA ARG A 551 -25.66 -16.63 -5.74
C ARG A 551 -25.68 -15.51 -4.70
N THR A 552 -25.35 -14.30 -5.12
CA THR A 552 -25.65 -13.09 -4.33
C THR A 552 -27.06 -12.64 -4.70
N LEU A 553 -28.00 -12.79 -3.76
CA LEU A 553 -29.42 -12.52 -3.98
C LEU A 553 -29.78 -11.06 -3.70
N GLY A 554 -29.00 -10.38 -2.86
CA GLY A 554 -29.26 -9.00 -2.47
C GLY A 554 -27.99 -8.27 -2.08
N ARG A 555 -27.96 -6.96 -2.37
CA ARG A 555 -26.92 -6.01 -1.95
C ARG A 555 -27.56 -4.74 -1.42
N ASP A 556 -26.91 -4.09 -0.47
CA ASP A 556 -27.34 -2.76 -0.02
C ASP A 556 -26.92 -1.65 -0.99
N ALA A 557 -27.14 -0.38 -0.63
CA ALA A 557 -26.77 0.75 -1.48
C ALA A 557 -25.26 1.01 -1.54
N ALA A 558 -24.45 0.39 -0.67
CA ALA A 558 -22.98 0.44 -0.72
C ALA A 558 -22.40 -0.83 -1.38
N ASN A 559 -23.23 -1.58 -2.12
CA ASN A 559 -22.90 -2.83 -2.80
C ASN A 559 -22.44 -3.98 -1.90
N ARG A 560 -22.65 -3.90 -0.58
CA ARG A 560 -22.33 -5.00 0.35
C ARG A 560 -23.39 -6.09 0.25
N ALA A 561 -22.99 -7.35 0.28
CA ALA A 561 -23.91 -8.48 0.17
C ALA A 561 -24.84 -8.58 1.39
N THR A 562 -26.15 -8.57 1.18
CA THR A 562 -27.16 -8.73 2.26
C THR A 562 -27.78 -10.12 2.27
N GLN A 563 -27.75 -10.82 1.14
CA GLN A 563 -28.21 -12.19 1.02
C GLN A 563 -27.34 -12.98 0.06
N ILE A 564 -26.91 -14.16 0.51
CA ILE A 564 -26.08 -15.09 -0.26
C ILE A 564 -26.72 -16.47 -0.16
N ALA A 565 -26.88 -17.17 -1.28
CA ALA A 565 -27.36 -18.54 -1.30
C ALA A 565 -26.32 -19.45 -1.95
N GLY A 566 -25.95 -20.52 -1.24
CA GLY A 566 -25.21 -21.66 -1.77
C GLY A 566 -26.12 -22.85 -2.06
N ILE A 567 -25.52 -23.98 -2.43
CA ILE A 567 -26.25 -25.24 -2.63
C ILE A 567 -26.79 -25.81 -1.31
N GLY A 568 -26.07 -25.63 -0.19
CA GLY A 568 -26.44 -26.18 1.11
C GLY A 568 -27.32 -25.26 1.96
N GLY A 569 -27.32 -23.96 1.69
CA GLY A 569 -28.04 -23.01 2.53
C GLY A 569 -28.05 -21.57 2.05
N GLN A 570 -28.61 -20.69 2.87
CA GLN A 570 -28.71 -19.25 2.59
C GLN A 570 -28.27 -18.43 3.80
N ALA A 571 -27.36 -17.48 3.59
CA ALA A 571 -27.00 -16.46 4.54
C ALA A 571 -27.80 -15.17 4.37
N SER A 572 -28.13 -14.53 5.49
CA SER A 572 -28.65 -13.16 5.56
C SER A 572 -27.71 -12.32 6.43
N ILE A 573 -27.33 -11.14 5.92
CA ILE A 573 -26.31 -10.29 6.53
C ILE A 573 -26.89 -8.89 6.71
N ALA A 574 -26.69 -8.34 7.90
CA ALA A 574 -26.96 -6.95 8.21
C ALA A 574 -25.68 -6.22 8.61
N TYR A 575 -25.65 -4.93 8.33
CA TYR A 575 -24.51 -4.07 8.64
C TYR A 575 -24.94 -2.89 9.51
N ASP A 576 -24.04 -2.45 10.37
CA ASP A 576 -24.20 -1.19 11.07
C ASP A 576 -23.91 0.02 10.17
N VAL A 577 -24.12 1.22 10.73
CA VAL A 577 -23.93 2.50 10.03
C VAL A 577 -22.46 2.76 9.64
N ARG A 578 -21.49 2.09 10.27
CA ARG A 578 -20.05 2.22 10.01
C ARG A 578 -19.52 1.30 8.92
N GLY A 579 -20.28 0.31 8.47
CA GLY A 579 -19.73 -0.64 7.52
C GLY A 579 -19.75 -2.09 7.98
N ARG A 580 -19.85 -2.33 9.28
CA ARG A 580 -19.44 -3.59 9.92
C ARG A 580 -20.63 -4.54 10.05
N VAL A 581 -20.37 -5.85 10.01
CA VAL A 581 -21.43 -6.87 10.13
C VAL A 581 -22.06 -6.78 11.52
N SER A 582 -23.34 -6.41 11.59
CA SER A 582 -24.07 -6.34 12.87
C SER A 582 -24.83 -7.63 13.17
N SER A 583 -25.27 -8.35 12.14
CA SER A 583 -25.91 -9.66 12.26
C SER A 583 -25.55 -10.56 11.10
N PHE A 584 -25.32 -11.84 11.39
CA PHE A 584 -25.12 -12.90 10.42
C PHE A 584 -26.04 -14.08 10.74
N GLN A 585 -26.85 -14.48 9.77
CA GLN A 585 -27.74 -15.63 9.89
C GLN A 585 -27.44 -16.60 8.75
N TYR A 586 -27.49 -17.89 9.01
CA TYR A 586 -27.31 -18.92 7.99
C TYR A 586 -28.31 -20.06 8.19
N ASN A 587 -29.12 -20.30 7.16
CA ASN A 587 -30.12 -21.36 7.11
C ASN A 587 -29.63 -22.48 6.19
N GLU A 588 -29.18 -23.57 6.79
CA GLU A 588 -28.73 -24.78 6.12
C GLU A 588 -29.86 -25.80 5.98
N LYS A 589 -30.04 -26.32 4.77
CA LYS A 589 -31.04 -27.34 4.46
C LYS A 589 -30.58 -28.71 4.97
N ALA A 590 -31.53 -29.56 5.36
CA ALA A 590 -31.23 -30.95 5.66
C ALA A 590 -30.66 -31.67 4.43
N SER A 591 -29.54 -32.35 4.60
CA SER A 591 -28.87 -33.14 3.56
C SER A 591 -28.22 -34.39 4.15
N VAL A 592 -27.87 -35.36 3.31
CA VAL A 592 -27.10 -36.53 3.80
C VAL A 592 -25.76 -36.08 4.40
N ALA A 593 -25.14 -35.03 3.85
CA ALA A 593 -23.83 -34.54 4.27
C ALA A 593 -23.82 -33.92 5.68
N ASN A 594 -24.92 -33.31 6.12
CA ASN A 594 -25.05 -32.79 7.50
C ASN A 594 -25.81 -33.74 8.45
N GLY A 595 -25.97 -35.02 8.06
CA GLY A 595 -26.63 -36.03 8.88
C GLY A 595 -28.15 -35.92 8.89
N GLY A 596 -28.75 -35.31 7.87
CA GLY A 596 -30.20 -35.14 7.72
C GLY A 596 -30.77 -33.99 8.57
N LEU A 597 -29.93 -33.04 8.98
CA LEU A 597 -30.31 -31.97 9.91
C LEU A 597 -30.41 -30.63 9.19
N ALA A 598 -31.57 -30.00 9.24
CA ALA A 598 -31.69 -28.58 8.92
C ALA A 598 -31.16 -27.76 10.10
N ARG A 599 -30.37 -26.72 9.83
CA ARG A 599 -29.73 -25.91 10.87
C ARG A 599 -29.86 -24.44 10.58
N TYR A 600 -30.12 -23.67 11.63
CA TYR A 600 -30.19 -22.23 11.58
C TYR A 600 -29.20 -21.64 12.58
N LEU A 601 -28.16 -20.97 12.08
CA LEU A 601 -27.24 -20.17 12.87
C LEU A 601 -27.72 -18.72 12.85
N ALA A 602 -27.69 -18.05 14.01
CA ALA A 602 -27.85 -16.61 14.12
C ALA A 602 -26.76 -16.04 15.03
N VAL A 603 -26.14 -14.93 14.60
CA VAL A 603 -25.03 -14.28 15.30
C VAL A 603 -25.27 -12.78 15.33
N ASP A 604 -25.33 -12.21 16.53
CA ASP A 604 -25.37 -10.77 16.74
C ASP A 604 -24.00 -10.25 17.20
N TYR A 605 -23.50 -9.23 16.52
CA TYR A 605 -22.22 -8.59 16.81
C TYR A 605 -22.44 -7.25 17.50
N GLY A 606 -21.68 -7.01 18.57
CA GLY A 606 -21.60 -5.72 19.25
C GLY A 606 -20.19 -5.18 19.18
N TYR A 607 -20.04 -3.87 19.00
CA TYR A 607 -18.74 -3.24 18.84
C TYR A 607 -18.48 -2.17 19.91
N ALA A 608 -17.23 -2.07 20.35
CA ALA A 608 -16.76 -0.94 21.13
C ALA A 608 -16.59 0.31 20.23
N ALA A 609 -16.41 1.46 20.88
CA ALA A 609 -16.27 2.76 20.23
C ALA A 609 -15.13 2.77 19.19
N ASP A 610 -13.98 2.20 19.57
CA ASP A 610 -12.75 2.09 18.77
C ASP A 610 -12.85 1.18 17.54
N GLY A 611 -14.00 0.54 17.32
CA GLY A 611 -14.20 -0.34 16.19
C GLY A 611 -14.10 -1.82 16.51
N THR A 612 -13.56 -2.20 17.66
CA THR A 612 -13.27 -3.59 18.02
C THR A 612 -14.55 -4.37 18.32
N VAL A 613 -14.55 -5.67 18.00
CA VAL A 613 -15.68 -6.55 18.36
C VAL A 613 -15.67 -6.72 19.87
N SER A 614 -16.74 -6.28 20.52
CA SER A 614 -16.91 -6.36 21.98
C SER A 614 -17.76 -7.55 22.41
N THR A 615 -18.72 -7.98 21.59
CA THR A 615 -19.59 -9.13 21.88
C THR A 615 -19.95 -9.89 20.62
N ARG A 616 -20.06 -11.22 20.72
CA ARG A 616 -20.64 -12.11 19.71
C ARG A 616 -21.65 -13.03 20.38
N LYS A 617 -22.93 -12.88 20.08
CA LYS A 617 -23.99 -13.74 20.64
C LYS A 617 -24.47 -14.68 19.55
N ALA A 618 -24.10 -15.95 19.65
CA ALA A 618 -24.45 -16.95 18.65
C ALA A 618 -25.45 -17.98 19.19
N MET A 619 -26.44 -18.30 18.36
CA MET A 619 -27.44 -19.32 18.62
C MET A 619 -27.57 -20.26 17.43
N VAL A 620 -27.85 -21.53 17.70
CA VAL A 620 -28.17 -22.54 16.70
C VAL A 620 -29.51 -23.19 17.01
N ALA A 621 -30.36 -23.32 16.00
CA ALA A 621 -31.57 -24.16 16.03
C ALA A 621 -31.42 -25.33 15.05
N THR A 622 -31.93 -26.49 15.42
CA THR A 622 -31.87 -27.73 14.61
C THR A 622 -33.29 -28.21 14.29
N ASN A 623 -33.58 -28.51 13.02
CA ASN A 623 -34.88 -28.99 12.55
C ASN A 623 -36.09 -28.14 13.02
N GLY A 624 -35.91 -26.81 13.11
CA GLY A 624 -36.95 -25.89 13.61
C GLY A 624 -37.20 -25.98 15.12
N GLY A 625 -36.35 -26.67 15.87
CA GLY A 625 -36.38 -26.71 17.34
C GLY A 625 -35.99 -25.38 17.99
N ALA A 626 -36.04 -25.35 19.32
CA ALA A 626 -35.71 -24.15 20.09
C ALA A 626 -34.23 -23.74 19.90
N PRO A 627 -33.92 -22.45 19.65
CA PRO A 627 -32.54 -21.97 19.56
C PRO A 627 -31.75 -22.22 20.85
N GLN A 628 -30.51 -22.69 20.70
CA GLN A 628 -29.56 -22.93 21.78
C GLN A 628 -28.35 -22.02 21.60
N PHE A 629 -27.84 -21.43 22.68
CA PHE A 629 -26.59 -20.68 22.62
C PHE A 629 -25.40 -21.61 22.36
N ILE A 630 -24.47 -21.16 21.53
CA ILE A 630 -23.21 -21.85 21.25
C ILE A 630 -22.03 -21.04 21.78
N SER A 631 -20.88 -21.68 21.98
CA SER A 631 -19.65 -21.01 22.39
C SER A 631 -18.98 -20.31 21.21
N ASP A 632 -18.13 -19.31 21.49
CA ASP A 632 -17.32 -18.64 20.47
C ASP A 632 -16.46 -19.62 19.66
N ALA A 633 -15.92 -20.65 20.30
CA ALA A 633 -15.14 -21.69 19.60
C ALA A 633 -15.97 -22.50 18.60
N GLU A 634 -17.25 -22.76 18.91
CA GLU A 634 -18.16 -23.41 17.96
C GLU A 634 -18.56 -22.45 16.84
N LEU A 635 -18.83 -21.19 17.16
CA LEU A 635 -19.10 -20.13 16.19
C LEU A 635 -17.93 -19.97 15.20
N ASP A 636 -16.69 -19.97 15.68
CA ASP A 636 -15.51 -19.81 14.82
C ASP A 636 -15.39 -20.95 13.79
N ILE A 637 -15.84 -22.17 14.12
CA ILE A 637 -15.89 -23.28 13.15
C ILE A 637 -16.95 -23.01 12.07
N TRP A 638 -18.15 -22.56 12.45
CA TRP A 638 -19.18 -22.16 11.49
C TRP A 638 -18.68 -21.08 10.53
N LEU A 639 -18.10 -20.01 11.09
CA LEU A 639 -17.59 -18.90 10.30
C LEU A 639 -16.40 -19.32 9.43
N SER A 640 -15.50 -20.17 9.92
CA SER A 640 -14.39 -20.70 9.12
C SER A 640 -14.88 -21.55 7.95
N ASN A 641 -15.85 -22.43 8.18
CA ASN A 641 -16.46 -23.22 7.12
C ASN A 641 -17.14 -22.33 6.07
N TRP A 642 -17.82 -21.27 6.52
CA TRP A 642 -18.36 -20.25 5.64
C TRP A 642 -17.24 -19.59 4.83
N GLU A 643 -16.22 -19.03 5.48
CA GLU A 643 -15.14 -18.33 4.79
C GLU A 643 -14.42 -19.20 3.76
N LEU A 644 -14.24 -20.50 4.04
CA LEU A 644 -13.62 -21.47 3.13
C LEU A 644 -14.56 -22.00 2.02
N GLY A 645 -15.85 -21.62 2.04
CA GLY A 645 -16.85 -22.10 1.10
C GLY A 645 -17.17 -23.60 1.24
N ASN A 646 -17.04 -24.15 2.46
CA ASN A 646 -17.35 -25.56 2.74
C ASN A 646 -18.87 -25.80 2.70
N GLU A 647 -19.24 -27.00 2.25
CA GLU A 647 -20.62 -27.48 2.25
C GLU A 647 -20.62 -28.92 2.82
N PRO A 648 -21.28 -29.18 3.96
CA PRO A 648 -22.04 -28.25 4.78
C PRO A 648 -21.17 -27.19 5.47
N VAL A 649 -21.73 -26.01 5.72
CA VAL A 649 -21.12 -24.95 6.53
C VAL A 649 -21.17 -25.34 8.01
N SER A 650 -22.22 -26.06 8.40
CA SER A 650 -22.41 -26.47 9.77
C SER A 650 -21.36 -27.48 10.26
N PRO A 651 -20.95 -27.42 11.53
CA PRO A 651 -20.06 -28.41 12.14
C PRO A 651 -20.70 -29.82 12.15
N ALA A 652 -19.89 -30.86 12.42
CA ALA A 652 -20.38 -32.22 12.52
C ALA A 652 -21.54 -32.36 13.53
N ALA A 653 -22.50 -33.26 13.26
CA ALA A 653 -23.75 -33.37 14.02
C ALA A 653 -23.63 -33.64 15.53
N SER A 654 -22.46 -34.06 16.02
CA SER A 654 -22.17 -34.24 17.44
C SER A 654 -21.69 -32.98 18.16
N LEU A 655 -21.52 -31.86 17.45
CA LEU A 655 -21.19 -30.55 18.00
C LEU A 655 -22.48 -29.76 18.18
N THR A 656 -23.10 -29.91 19.35
CA THR A 656 -24.05 -28.93 19.87
C THR A 656 -23.64 -28.64 21.32
N GLY A 657 -23.04 -27.47 21.57
CA GLY A 657 -22.86 -26.98 22.94
C GLY A 657 -21.57 -27.40 23.67
N ILE A 658 -20.43 -27.51 22.98
CA ILE A 658 -19.15 -27.69 23.68
C ILE A 658 -18.67 -26.33 24.24
N LYS A 659 -18.52 -26.24 25.57
CA LYS A 659 -17.79 -25.17 26.23
C LYS A 659 -16.29 -25.44 26.13
N SER A 660 -15.53 -24.45 25.67
CA SER A 660 -14.06 -24.43 25.68
C SER A 660 -13.60 -23.31 26.61
N GLU A 661 -12.60 -23.58 27.45
CA GLU A 661 -12.00 -22.62 28.40
C GLU A 661 -10.82 -21.80 27.79
N ALA A 662 -10.68 -21.69 26.46
CA ALA A 662 -9.70 -20.72 25.93
C ALA A 662 -10.37 -19.42 25.51
N ASP A 663 -9.64 -18.34 25.78
CA ASP A 663 -9.90 -17.02 25.27
C ASP A 663 -9.97 -17.06 23.74
N ALA A 664 -11.17 -16.84 23.21
CA ALA A 664 -11.43 -16.88 21.79
C ALA A 664 -11.06 -15.54 21.14
N PHE A 665 -10.14 -15.58 20.17
CA PHE A 665 -9.98 -14.50 19.21
C PHE A 665 -11.26 -14.35 18.39
N ALA A 666 -11.70 -13.11 18.14
CA ALA A 666 -12.86 -12.85 17.31
C ALA A 666 -12.46 -12.48 15.87
N PRO A 667 -12.40 -13.43 14.92
CA PRO A 667 -12.19 -13.08 13.52
C PRO A 667 -13.30 -12.13 13.05
N LYS A 668 -12.93 -11.11 12.28
CA LYS A 668 -13.91 -10.27 11.59
C LYS A 668 -14.57 -11.13 10.51
N PRO A 669 -15.90 -11.36 10.56
CA PRO A 669 -16.57 -12.22 9.58
C PRO A 669 -16.40 -11.66 8.17
N CYS A 670 -15.78 -12.45 7.29
CA CYS A 670 -15.61 -12.08 5.89
C CYS A 670 -16.73 -12.69 5.02
N VAL A 671 -17.82 -11.93 4.87
CA VAL A 671 -19.04 -12.38 4.16
C VAL A 671 -18.76 -12.70 2.69
N GLU A 672 -17.94 -11.89 2.03
CA GLU A 672 -17.58 -12.04 0.61
C GLU A 672 -16.44 -13.06 0.39
N CYS A 673 -15.75 -13.50 1.45
CA CYS A 673 -14.70 -14.52 1.35
C CYS A 673 -15.22 -15.88 0.89
N TYR A 674 -16.47 -16.23 1.21
CA TYR A 674 -17.11 -17.49 0.76
C TYR A 674 -16.98 -17.68 -0.76
N MET A 675 -17.21 -16.61 -1.52
CA MET A 675 -16.99 -16.61 -2.97
C MET A 675 -15.53 -16.66 -3.34
N THR A 676 -14.75 -15.84 -2.63
CA THR A 676 -13.37 -15.58 -2.95
C THR A 676 -12.59 -16.89 -2.92
N TRP A 677 -12.65 -17.68 -1.85
CA TRP A 677 -11.83 -18.90 -1.72
C TRP A 677 -12.17 -20.03 -2.69
N LYS A 678 -13.46 -20.23 -3.04
CA LYS A 678 -13.86 -21.32 -3.95
C LYS A 678 -13.77 -20.92 -5.42
N ALA A 679 -14.05 -19.66 -5.76
CA ALA A 679 -14.18 -19.20 -7.13
C ALA A 679 -12.94 -18.52 -7.71
N THR A 680 -11.88 -18.28 -6.92
CA THR A 680 -10.65 -17.66 -7.42
C THR A 680 -9.77 -18.67 -8.15
N LEU A 681 -9.96 -18.80 -9.47
CA LEU A 681 -9.01 -19.54 -10.32
C LEU A 681 -7.58 -19.03 -10.15
N THR A 682 -7.39 -17.72 -10.09
CA THR A 682 -6.09 -17.10 -9.82
C THR A 682 -5.45 -17.61 -8.52
N GLU A 683 -6.21 -17.81 -7.46
CA GLU A 683 -5.62 -18.34 -6.24
C GLU A 683 -5.29 -19.82 -6.45
N LYS A 684 -6.24 -20.66 -6.90
CA LYS A 684 -6.02 -22.10 -7.10
C LYS A 684 -4.91 -22.49 -8.09
N LEU A 685 -4.73 -21.72 -9.17
CA LEU A 685 -3.75 -22.02 -10.22
C LEU A 685 -2.32 -21.70 -9.79
N PHE A 686 -2.19 -20.85 -8.79
CA PHE A 686 -0.91 -20.31 -8.37
C PHE A 686 -0.70 -20.42 -6.86
N SER A 687 -1.66 -20.96 -6.11
CA SER A 687 -1.61 -21.21 -4.66
C SER A 687 -0.65 -22.31 -4.34
N ASP A 688 -0.44 -23.28 -5.23
CA ASP A 688 0.60 -24.31 -5.07
C ASP A 688 2.02 -23.76 -5.27
N ALA A 689 2.15 -22.54 -5.82
CA ALA A 689 3.37 -21.73 -5.78
C ALA A 689 3.38 -20.75 -4.58
N ILE A 690 2.40 -20.89 -3.67
CA ILE A 690 2.25 -20.16 -2.40
C ILE A 690 1.94 -21.16 -1.24
N SER A 691 1.95 -22.49 -1.48
CA SER A 691 1.20 -23.42 -0.63
C SER A 691 1.89 -23.72 0.70
N ASP A 692 1.15 -23.43 1.79
CA ASP A 692 1.02 -24.09 3.11
C ASP A 692 2.24 -24.65 3.86
N ARG A 693 3.44 -24.39 3.36
CA ARG A 693 4.70 -24.26 4.09
C ARG A 693 5.38 -23.04 3.49
N LEU A 694 5.43 -21.94 4.23
CA LEU A 694 6.53 -21.02 4.03
C LEU A 694 7.80 -21.84 4.30
N LEU A 695 8.61 -22.04 3.26
CA LEU A 695 9.88 -22.75 3.38
C LEU A 695 10.68 -22.10 4.51
N LYS A 696 11.14 -22.92 5.48
CA LYS A 696 11.94 -22.44 6.61
C LYS A 696 13.12 -21.63 6.10
N TRP A 697 13.54 -20.60 6.83
CA TRP A 697 14.78 -19.89 6.52
C TRP A 697 15.93 -20.91 6.45
N GLY A 698 16.47 -21.14 5.24
CA GLY A 698 17.46 -22.19 4.96
C GLY A 698 16.99 -23.39 4.12
N GLU A 699 15.69 -23.55 3.84
CA GLU A 699 15.20 -24.42 2.77
C GLU A 699 15.11 -23.62 1.47
N THR A 700 16.01 -23.96 0.55
CA THR A 700 16.31 -23.17 -0.63
C THR A 700 15.14 -23.04 -1.59
N SER A 701 14.87 -21.77 -1.93
CA SER A 701 14.20 -21.28 -3.15
C SER A 701 12.72 -20.91 -3.02
N GLU A 702 12.41 -19.88 -2.25
CA GLU A 702 11.42 -18.88 -2.70
C GLU A 702 11.78 -17.50 -2.16
N LEU A 703 12.06 -16.60 -3.09
CA LEU A 703 12.65 -15.29 -2.93
C LEU A 703 11.82 -14.39 -2.00
N MET A 704 12.25 -14.26 -0.75
CA MET A 704 11.99 -13.04 0.00
C MET A 704 12.74 -11.89 -0.66
N SER A 705 11.95 -10.93 -1.17
CA SER A 705 12.25 -9.52 -1.45
C SER A 705 12.89 -9.14 -2.79
N SER A 706 12.08 -8.60 -3.71
CA SER A 706 12.21 -7.22 -4.22
C SER A 706 10.97 -6.77 -5.02
N ASP A 707 10.18 -5.87 -4.44
CA ASP A 707 9.24 -4.92 -5.07
C ASP A 707 8.39 -5.39 -6.29
N GLN A 708 7.16 -5.83 -5.99
CA GLN A 708 6.11 -6.28 -6.91
C GLN A 708 5.48 -5.13 -7.67
N SER A 709 5.80 -3.87 -7.33
CA SER A 709 5.20 -2.71 -7.95
C SER A 709 5.78 -2.43 -9.34
N GLN A 710 6.28 -3.44 -10.05
CA GLN A 710 7.01 -3.26 -11.31
C GLN A 710 6.54 -4.21 -12.44
N VAL A 711 5.74 -5.26 -12.19
CA VAL A 711 5.24 -6.15 -13.28
C VAL A 711 3.72 -6.46 -13.15
N PRO A 712 2.91 -6.31 -14.22
CA PRO A 712 1.49 -6.60 -14.33
C PRO A 712 1.09 -7.96 -13.91
N TYR A 713 -0.12 -8.01 -13.35
CA TYR A 713 -0.79 -9.25 -13.07
C TYR A 713 -1.89 -9.56 -14.09
N LEU A 714 -2.07 -10.87 -14.23
CA LEU A 714 -2.96 -11.62 -15.09
C LEU A 714 -4.12 -12.18 -14.27
N ALA A 715 -5.15 -11.41 -13.92
CA ALA A 715 -6.30 -12.06 -13.26
C ALA A 715 -7.19 -12.74 -14.27
N LEU A 716 -7.32 -14.05 -14.05
CA LEU A 716 -8.34 -14.89 -14.64
C LEU A 716 -9.69 -14.74 -13.94
N VAL A 717 -9.87 -13.79 -13.02
CA VAL A 717 -11.09 -13.57 -12.22
C VAL A 717 -11.21 -12.11 -11.75
N PRO A 718 -12.41 -11.66 -11.34
CA PRO A 718 -12.63 -10.32 -10.79
C PRO A 718 -11.82 -10.09 -9.51
N ASP A 719 -11.11 -8.98 -9.45
CA ASP A 719 -10.34 -8.50 -8.30
C ASP A 719 -11.27 -8.21 -7.13
N LEU A 720 -11.17 -8.97 -6.01
CA LEU A 720 -11.98 -8.85 -4.78
C LEU A 720 -11.27 -8.07 -3.63
N THR A 721 -10.13 -7.41 -3.91
CA THR A 721 -9.30 -6.45 -3.10
C THR A 721 -8.76 -6.90 -1.73
N SER A 722 -7.74 -6.31 -1.09
CA SER A 722 -6.93 -5.06 -1.17
C SER A 722 -5.70 -5.07 -2.10
N SER A 723 -5.56 -6.17 -2.80
CA SER A 723 -4.40 -6.63 -3.52
C SER A 723 -4.91 -7.94 -4.11
N ALA A 724 -4.78 -8.20 -5.41
CA ALA A 724 -4.69 -9.59 -5.82
C ALA A 724 -3.37 -10.08 -5.19
N LYS A 725 -3.43 -10.55 -3.93
CA LYS A 725 -2.45 -10.43 -2.81
C LYS A 725 -0.95 -10.62 -3.06
N ARG A 726 -0.52 -11.10 -4.22
CA ARG A 726 0.86 -11.31 -4.70
C ARG A 726 0.72 -11.98 -6.08
N SER A 727 0.83 -11.24 -7.20
CA SER A 727 1.81 -11.58 -8.25
C SER A 727 2.09 -13.09 -8.53
N THR A 728 1.10 -13.88 -8.90
CA THR A 728 1.13 -15.30 -8.47
C THR A 728 2.02 -16.23 -9.30
N LEU A 729 2.51 -15.76 -10.44
CA LEU A 729 3.71 -16.33 -11.04
C LEU A 729 4.90 -15.41 -10.83
N TYR A 730 4.78 -14.16 -11.27
CA TYR A 730 5.90 -13.22 -11.33
C TYR A 730 6.42 -12.69 -10.01
N GLY A 731 5.62 -12.60 -8.97
CA GLY A 731 6.08 -12.21 -7.64
C GLY A 731 5.93 -13.30 -6.58
N ALA A 732 5.72 -14.56 -6.99
CA ALA A 732 6.37 -15.69 -6.34
C ALA A 732 7.82 -15.82 -6.86
N ILE A 733 8.01 -15.61 -8.17
CA ILE A 733 9.32 -15.51 -8.82
C ILE A 733 10.12 -14.27 -8.38
N PHE A 734 9.48 -13.14 -8.10
CA PHE A 734 10.13 -11.84 -7.82
C PHE A 734 9.57 -11.07 -6.60
N GLY A 735 8.76 -11.68 -5.73
CA GLY A 735 8.43 -11.27 -4.33
C GLY A 735 7.99 -9.82 -4.02
N ALA A 736 6.78 -9.62 -3.47
CA ALA A 736 6.38 -8.49 -2.59
C ALA A 736 4.98 -8.66 -1.94
N GLY A 737 4.38 -7.59 -1.43
CA GLY A 737 2.97 -7.54 -1.02
C GLY A 737 2.45 -6.11 -1.13
N SER A 738 1.14 -5.94 -1.12
CA SER A 738 0.35 -4.70 -1.15
C SER A 738 1.08 -3.33 -1.03
N GLY A 739 0.99 -2.52 -2.08
CA GLY A 739 1.35 -1.10 -2.10
C GLY A 739 1.78 -0.67 -3.50
N GLY A 740 0.94 0.09 -4.21
CA GLY A 740 1.28 0.66 -5.52
C GLY A 740 2.36 1.72 -5.38
N GLY A 741 3.52 1.46 -5.98
CA GLY A 741 4.72 2.28 -5.88
C GLY A 741 5.39 2.22 -4.50
N MET A 742 6.71 2.36 -4.49
CA MET A 742 7.61 2.49 -3.32
C MET A 742 8.30 1.18 -2.88
N VAL A 743 9.64 1.26 -2.87
CA VAL A 743 10.61 0.23 -2.46
C VAL A 743 10.24 -0.35 -1.10
N LYS A 744 10.11 -1.68 -1.07
CA LYS A 744 10.02 -2.43 0.19
C LYS A 744 11.33 -2.41 0.96
N CYS A 745 11.32 -1.64 2.04
CA CYS A 745 12.40 -1.52 2.99
C CYS A 745 11.90 -1.99 4.35
N SER A 746 12.00 -3.28 4.62
CA SER A 746 11.77 -3.78 5.97
C SER A 746 13.10 -4.14 6.62
N GLY A 747 13.57 -3.26 7.50
CA GLY A 747 14.44 -3.61 8.63
C GLY A 747 13.66 -4.16 9.83
N ARG A 748 12.45 -4.71 9.60
CA ARG A 748 11.57 -5.36 10.59
C ARG A 748 11.22 -6.81 10.23
N GLU A 749 11.84 -7.35 9.17
CA GLU A 749 11.65 -8.73 8.70
C GLU A 749 12.04 -9.76 9.75
N GLY A 750 12.96 -9.42 10.65
CA GLY A 750 13.49 -10.33 11.65
C GLY A 750 12.54 -10.69 12.79
N ARG A 751 11.86 -9.70 13.38
CA ARG A 751 10.81 -9.98 14.36
C ARG A 751 9.66 -10.74 13.70
N GLU A 752 9.26 -10.36 12.49
CA GLU A 752 8.20 -11.05 11.76
C GLU A 752 8.58 -12.50 11.42
N GLN A 753 9.85 -12.76 11.08
CA GLN A 753 10.43 -14.08 10.85
C GLN A 753 10.56 -14.88 12.15
N LEU A 754 11.07 -14.32 13.24
CA LEU A 754 11.15 -14.99 14.55
C LEU A 754 9.76 -15.37 15.07
N CYS A 755 8.79 -14.45 14.94
CA CYS A 755 7.41 -14.74 15.27
C CYS A 755 6.84 -15.84 14.38
N HIS A 756 7.19 -15.82 13.09
CA HIS A 756 6.74 -16.81 12.13
C HIS A 756 7.40 -18.18 12.35
N ASP A 757 8.68 -18.24 12.71
CA ASP A 757 9.41 -19.46 13.04
C ASP A 757 8.85 -20.11 14.31
N GLU A 758 8.50 -19.29 15.32
CA GLU A 758 7.82 -19.74 16.53
C GLU A 758 6.39 -20.23 16.23
N PHE A 759 5.68 -19.55 15.32
CA PHE A 759 4.39 -20.00 14.81
C PHE A 759 4.49 -21.35 14.10
N GLU A 760 5.47 -21.53 13.21
CA GLU A 760 5.70 -22.77 12.47
C GLU A 760 6.11 -23.92 13.40
N TYR A 761 6.98 -23.65 14.38
CA TYR A 761 7.32 -24.63 15.43
C TYR A 761 6.07 -25.08 16.19
N ASP A 762 5.22 -24.12 16.55
CA ASP A 762 3.95 -24.41 17.20
C ASP A 762 3.00 -25.19 16.29
N GLN A 763 2.88 -24.85 15.01
CA GLN A 763 2.08 -25.58 14.02
C GLN A 763 2.53 -27.04 13.86
N ASP A 764 3.85 -27.28 13.86
CA ASP A 764 4.46 -28.62 13.75
C ASP A 764 4.26 -29.44 15.03
N MET A 765 4.41 -28.80 16.20
CA MET A 765 4.06 -29.38 17.49
C MET A 765 2.56 -29.73 17.58
N CYS A 766 1.68 -28.85 17.09
CA CYS A 766 0.25 -29.09 17.03
C CYS A 766 -0.10 -30.29 16.15
N THR A 767 0.58 -30.42 15.01
CA THR A 767 0.39 -31.53 14.06
C THR A 767 0.92 -32.85 14.64
N THR A 768 2.07 -32.81 15.30
CA THR A 768 2.68 -33.98 15.98
C THR A 768 1.83 -34.47 17.16
N LEU A 769 1.28 -33.54 17.95
CA LEU A 769 0.44 -33.86 19.12
C LEU A 769 -1.02 -34.20 18.74
N ALA A 770 -1.43 -33.94 17.50
CA ALA A 770 -2.78 -34.21 17.02
C ALA A 770 -3.10 -35.70 16.83
N GLY A 771 -2.10 -36.54 16.54
CA GLY A 771 -2.29 -37.98 16.33
C GLY A 771 -3.18 -38.65 17.39
N PRO A 772 -2.84 -38.58 18.68
CA PRO A 772 -3.66 -39.17 19.75
C PRO A 772 -4.83 -38.30 20.25
N ARG A 773 -4.95 -37.02 19.83
CA ARG A 773 -5.91 -36.05 20.39
C ARG A 773 -6.97 -35.54 19.42
N GLY A 774 -6.89 -35.92 18.15
CA GLY A 774 -7.90 -35.67 17.12
C GLY A 774 -7.92 -34.24 16.58
N VAL A 775 -8.72 -34.05 15.53
CA VAL A 775 -8.79 -32.81 14.73
C VAL A 775 -9.20 -31.55 15.50
N ARG A 776 -9.94 -31.70 16.62
CA ARG A 776 -10.35 -30.57 17.48
C ARG A 776 -9.18 -30.00 18.29
N PHE A 777 -8.28 -30.86 18.76
CA PHE A 777 -7.06 -30.42 19.45
C PHE A 777 -6.10 -29.73 18.47
N LEU A 778 -5.99 -30.26 17.24
CA LEU A 778 -5.20 -29.65 16.18
C LEU A 778 -5.67 -28.22 15.89
N ALA A 779 -6.98 -28.01 15.68
CA ALA A 779 -7.54 -26.70 15.38
C ALA A 779 -7.27 -25.68 16.51
N LYS A 780 -7.49 -26.06 17.77
CA LYS A 780 -7.23 -25.21 18.94
C LYS A 780 -5.75 -24.87 19.09
N CYS A 781 -4.88 -25.86 18.98
CA CYS A 781 -3.45 -25.69 19.11
C CYS A 781 -2.91 -24.73 18.02
N ARG A 782 -3.41 -24.87 16.78
CA ARG A 782 -3.06 -23.97 15.66
C ARG A 782 -3.58 -22.54 15.85
N ALA A 783 -4.75 -22.38 16.47
CA ALA A 783 -5.27 -21.06 16.84
C ALA A 783 -4.42 -20.40 17.94
N ASP A 784 -4.01 -21.15 18.97
CA ASP A 784 -3.13 -20.65 20.04
C ASP A 784 -1.73 -20.30 19.51
N ALA A 785 -1.21 -21.09 18.57
CA ALA A 785 0.00 -20.77 17.81
C ALA A 785 -0.14 -19.43 17.09
N PHE A 786 -1.28 -19.21 16.41
CA PHE A 786 -1.53 -17.98 15.67
C PHE A 786 -1.71 -16.77 16.60
N ALA A 787 -2.29 -16.96 17.78
CA ALA A 787 -2.37 -15.90 18.79
C ALA A 787 -0.96 -15.49 19.29
N ARG A 788 -0.06 -16.46 19.53
CA ARG A 788 1.35 -16.18 19.86
C ARG A 788 2.07 -15.48 18.72
N TYR A 789 1.80 -15.87 17.47
CA TYR A 789 2.31 -15.20 16.28
C TYR A 789 1.91 -13.71 16.21
N GLN A 790 0.62 -13.41 16.42
CA GLN A 790 0.12 -12.03 16.39
C GLN A 790 0.69 -11.20 17.55
N ALA A 791 0.68 -11.74 18.77
CA ALA A 791 1.24 -11.08 19.95
C ALA A 791 2.74 -10.80 19.79
N CYS A 792 3.47 -11.72 19.15
CA CYS A 792 4.88 -11.56 18.83
C CYS A 792 5.09 -10.43 17.80
N ARG A 793 4.23 -10.32 16.76
CA ARG A 793 4.22 -9.23 15.77
C ARG A 793 3.76 -7.88 16.33
N GLY A 794 3.30 -7.85 17.59
CA GLY A 794 2.84 -6.63 18.26
C GLY A 794 1.38 -6.27 17.97
N TYR A 795 0.57 -7.27 17.60
CA TYR A 795 -0.88 -7.18 17.41
C TYR A 795 -1.66 -7.81 18.56
#